data_AF-A0A359ECS9-F1
#
_entry.id   AF-A0A359ECS9-F1
#
_cell.length_a   1.000
_cell.length_b   1.000
_cell.length_c   1.000
_cell.angle_alpha   90.00
_cell.angle_beta   90.00
_cell.angle_gamma   90.00
#
_symmetry.space_group_name_H-M   'P 1'
#
loop_
_entity.id
_entity.type
_entity.pdbx_description
1 polymer ?
#
loop_
_entity_poly.entity_id
_entity_poly.type
_entity_poly.pdbx_seq_one_letter_code
_entity_poly.pdbx_strand_id
1 'polypeptide(L)'
;MKTFSSDPQAAFRLKPIRVARVSEISESTAAAPIPDEDRVNFHIGNPVQDVGLSSAFLRTALGIDIHREELEETDPDALLEFLGWEAEARPKLEFLIRTIQKSAPYMPRGGYSRKRPHALVDKFRAWLENQQEPLHYDTGEQSGKREIILGTGGVHEVLRIILFALSSYLEFTPARILSYQCELQPQLQTIPHLLFDNLAVDENLALAEIEQFLNHQPTMPTFMLVGAELDEITRRRLRLLSIEKPLFFIEANNVPNHLSLAREAKLVQRVIRLLTPAIFAQRLHNLPVVFITGNADFLSVIENVHFNLKGTPSAPEAEFLDFLLTQNLAKLQSKTPQDVPYAKPAFDGLALGVFAETVLPDLAERTEQRLEKLVDQHTQRLTRSLEVLEGKTATLSRWIQQSWKDTIFDEFAELKADEVLDLLVQNVHEPEWLDALQRSFLAAFVKHQPQYQPEACSLVSGSSRTALSILGFHCGISEVVIPDLSWSYEQCFVKTYTVPLSASLGLDVDGIIAKLENICQQDPSWPQRGAVAINNPHNATGQIFNDADIRRLITYCLQNKVYVIDDLAYQNVAPVRDLPEIKTARQIAAELVRHGAVTEAQADRVISAHSMSKTDSYAGARLAVIEIRERKIRERFNALNAHIQPNITAIYISYLFYRSAPQATRAFWHLRNSILYERTQALLRAVENLPSDRNPFGLTIIPPTGSLYPLLQVGRLPAGLSLDWLASSLARAGIGMLPLATFARTEKGFETGRTTFRLTLGGKDNAEVLLSKTRRLLIDLNRLIAEEDARYNRKNVSFKVSERSRSRSAELLRAWDSFGTQLLQISARQRLASLPPLDDQQLQREFLRTYLPERLEIFRNRLLDRVAI
;
A
#
# COMPACT_ATOMS: atom_id res chain seq x y z
N MET A 1 31.50 -15.48 12.71
CA MET A 1 31.94 -14.49 11.72
C MET A 1 32.23 -15.22 10.41
N LYS A 2 31.50 -14.92 9.32
CA LYS A 2 31.86 -15.46 7.99
C LYS A 2 33.19 -14.82 7.57
N THR A 3 34.13 -15.63 7.11
CA THR A 3 35.45 -15.18 6.63
C THR A 3 35.29 -14.31 5.38
N PHE A 4 35.92 -13.13 5.39
CA PHE A 4 35.83 -12.15 4.29
C PHE A 4 36.70 -12.57 3.10
N SER A 5 36.19 -12.32 1.89
CA SER A 5 36.94 -12.37 0.62
C SER A 5 37.89 -11.18 0.53
N SER A 6 39.00 -11.30 -0.20
CA SER A 6 39.88 -10.17 -0.56
C SER A 6 39.27 -9.19 -1.57
N ASP A 7 38.08 -9.49 -2.09
CA ASP A 7 37.33 -8.63 -3.01
C ASP A 7 36.44 -7.61 -2.26
N PRO A 8 36.69 -6.29 -2.39
CA PRO A 8 35.86 -5.26 -1.76
C PRO A 8 34.40 -5.28 -2.20
N GLN A 9 34.07 -5.86 -3.36
CA GLN A 9 32.67 -6.01 -3.80
C GLN A 9 31.89 -7.00 -2.95
N ALA A 10 32.57 -7.97 -2.33
CA ALA A 10 31.91 -8.97 -1.50
C ALA A 10 31.18 -8.33 -0.31
N ALA A 11 31.66 -7.19 0.19
CA ALA A 11 31.04 -6.42 1.27
C ALA A 11 29.62 -5.91 0.94
N PHE A 12 29.30 -5.76 -0.35
CA PHE A 12 28.03 -5.25 -0.84
C PHE A 12 27.02 -6.33 -1.23
N ARG A 13 27.29 -7.60 -0.87
CA ARG A 13 26.39 -8.71 -1.19
C ARG A 13 25.03 -8.52 -0.52
N LEU A 14 23.98 -8.73 -1.31
CA LEU A 14 22.58 -8.65 -0.88
C LEU A 14 22.05 -10.06 -0.58
N LYS A 15 21.25 -10.17 0.48
CA LYS A 15 20.49 -11.37 0.81
C LYS A 15 19.55 -11.71 -0.35
N PRO A 16 19.33 -13.00 -0.64
CA PRO A 16 18.34 -13.40 -1.64
C PRO A 16 16.96 -12.79 -1.37
N ILE A 17 16.34 -12.26 -2.41
CA ILE A 17 14.99 -11.71 -2.31
C ILE A 17 14.00 -12.88 -2.21
N ARG A 18 13.33 -12.99 -1.07
CA ARG A 18 12.12 -13.81 -0.99
C ARG A 18 10.97 -13.01 -1.59
N VAL A 19 10.69 -13.26 -2.86
CA VAL A 19 9.63 -12.58 -3.61
C VAL A 19 8.28 -12.85 -2.94
N ALA A 20 7.45 -11.81 -2.79
CA ALA A 20 6.11 -11.97 -2.25
C ALA A 20 5.29 -12.93 -3.13
N ARG A 21 4.52 -13.83 -2.50
CA ARG A 21 3.75 -14.87 -3.21
C ARG A 21 2.86 -14.31 -4.32
N VAL A 22 2.25 -13.15 -4.07
CA VAL A 22 1.45 -12.42 -5.07
C VAL A 22 2.28 -12.08 -6.31
N SER A 23 3.50 -11.58 -6.14
CA SER A 23 4.39 -11.20 -7.25
C SER A 23 4.84 -12.43 -8.03
N GLU A 24 5.18 -13.52 -7.34
CA GLU A 24 5.55 -14.79 -7.99
C GLU A 24 4.40 -15.34 -8.86
N ILE A 25 3.19 -15.37 -8.33
CA ILE A 25 1.99 -15.80 -9.09
C ILE A 25 1.71 -14.85 -10.24
N SER A 26 1.85 -13.53 -10.04
CA SER A 26 1.69 -12.53 -11.12
C SER A 26 2.66 -12.75 -12.26
N GLU A 27 3.94 -12.92 -11.95
CA GLU A 27 4.99 -13.13 -12.95
C GLU A 27 4.78 -14.45 -13.69
N SER A 28 4.48 -15.54 -12.96
CA SER A 28 4.20 -16.84 -13.57
C SER A 28 2.96 -16.81 -14.46
N THR A 29 1.90 -16.10 -14.05
CA THR A 29 0.66 -15.96 -14.84
C THR A 29 0.91 -15.13 -16.10
N ALA A 30 1.68 -14.04 -15.98
CA ALA A 30 2.04 -13.19 -17.11
C ALA A 30 3.04 -13.84 -18.09
N ALA A 31 3.82 -14.82 -17.62
CA ALA A 31 4.75 -15.61 -18.43
C ALA A 31 4.09 -16.84 -19.07
N ALA A 32 2.86 -17.18 -18.68
CA ALA A 32 2.16 -18.35 -19.22
C ALA A 32 1.94 -18.20 -20.75
N PRO A 33 2.03 -19.29 -21.53
CA PRO A 33 1.83 -19.29 -22.98
C PRO A 33 0.33 -19.24 -23.34
N ILE A 34 -0.42 -18.40 -22.64
CA ILE A 34 -1.85 -18.16 -22.81
C ILE A 34 -2.02 -16.68 -23.20
N PRO A 35 -2.88 -16.34 -24.17
CA PRO A 35 -3.20 -14.95 -24.52
C PRO A 35 -3.70 -14.13 -23.33
N ASP A 36 -3.45 -12.82 -23.31
CA ASP A 36 -3.78 -11.95 -22.17
C ASP A 36 -5.29 -11.95 -21.86
N GLU A 37 -6.12 -11.97 -22.90
CA GLU A 37 -7.58 -12.03 -22.88
C GLU A 37 -8.11 -13.31 -22.20
N ASP A 38 -7.41 -14.42 -22.33
CA ASP A 38 -7.80 -15.73 -21.79
C ASP A 38 -7.25 -15.99 -20.38
N ARG A 39 -6.30 -15.17 -19.91
CA ARG A 39 -5.72 -15.32 -18.57
C ARG A 39 -6.73 -14.93 -17.47
N VAL A 40 -6.65 -15.65 -16.36
CA VAL A 40 -7.47 -15.42 -15.18
C VAL A 40 -6.62 -14.78 -14.09
N ASN A 41 -6.93 -13.54 -13.69
CA ASN A 41 -6.09 -12.71 -12.83
C ASN A 41 -6.69 -12.46 -11.44
N PHE A 42 -7.06 -13.52 -10.71
CA PHE A 42 -7.70 -13.41 -9.38
C PHE A 42 -6.74 -13.09 -8.22
N HIS A 43 -5.44 -13.12 -8.44
CA HIS A 43 -4.41 -12.88 -7.44
C HIS A 43 -4.13 -11.39 -7.18
N ILE A 44 -4.47 -10.48 -8.11
CA ILE A 44 -4.16 -9.05 -8.02
C ILE A 44 -5.32 -8.28 -7.40
N GLY A 45 -5.07 -7.58 -6.30
CA GLY A 45 -6.03 -6.68 -5.66
C GLY A 45 -6.17 -5.32 -6.35
N ASN A 46 -6.24 -5.26 -7.69
CA ASN A 46 -6.54 -4.02 -8.41
C ASN A 46 -8.01 -3.61 -8.14
N PRO A 47 -8.36 -2.32 -8.19
CA PRO A 47 -9.76 -1.92 -8.14
C PRO A 47 -10.48 -2.27 -9.46
N VAL A 48 -11.77 -1.98 -9.53
CA VAL A 48 -12.58 -2.10 -10.75
C VAL A 48 -11.96 -1.23 -11.85
N GLN A 49 -11.72 -1.83 -13.01
CA GLN A 49 -11.38 -1.13 -14.25
C GLN A 49 -12.52 -1.42 -15.22
N ASP A 50 -13.29 -0.39 -15.53
CA ASP A 50 -14.49 -0.47 -16.36
C ASP A 50 -14.67 0.88 -17.06
N VAL A 51 -15.00 0.87 -18.36
CA VAL A 51 -15.09 2.08 -19.19
C VAL A 51 -16.24 2.99 -18.74
N GLY A 52 -17.36 2.41 -18.33
CA GLY A 52 -18.48 3.17 -17.79
C GLY A 52 -18.11 3.85 -16.46
N LEU A 53 -17.34 3.15 -15.62
CA LEU A 53 -16.85 3.71 -14.37
C LEU A 53 -15.80 4.82 -14.59
N SER A 54 -14.82 4.64 -15.48
CA SER A 54 -13.83 5.69 -15.78
C SER A 54 -14.47 6.91 -16.45
N SER A 55 -15.42 6.71 -17.36
CA SER A 55 -16.23 7.79 -17.94
C SER A 55 -17.08 8.51 -16.89
N ALA A 56 -17.64 7.79 -15.91
CA ALA A 56 -18.35 8.41 -14.78
C ALA A 56 -17.42 9.24 -13.88
N PHE A 57 -16.19 8.76 -13.62
CA PHE A 57 -15.18 9.53 -12.91
C PHE A 57 -14.84 10.81 -13.68
N LEU A 58 -14.57 10.71 -14.98
CA LEU A 58 -14.22 11.83 -15.85
C LEU A 58 -15.33 12.88 -15.88
N ARG A 59 -16.59 12.48 -16.10
CA ARG A 59 -17.75 13.37 -16.06
C ARG A 59 -17.85 14.12 -14.74
N THR A 60 -17.73 13.39 -13.62
CA THR A 60 -17.72 13.98 -12.28
C THR A 60 -16.58 14.99 -12.14
N ALA A 61 -15.35 14.65 -12.53
CA ALA A 61 -14.20 15.55 -12.44
C ALA A 61 -14.36 16.83 -13.30
N LEU A 62 -15.03 16.71 -14.46
CA LEU A 62 -15.28 17.83 -15.37
C LEU A 62 -16.52 18.67 -14.99
N GLY A 63 -17.25 18.29 -13.93
CA GLY A 63 -18.50 18.95 -13.55
C GLY A 63 -19.67 18.67 -14.49
N ILE A 64 -19.60 17.59 -15.27
CA ILE A 64 -20.67 17.08 -16.12
C ILE A 64 -21.60 16.22 -15.25
N ASP A 65 -22.91 16.28 -15.49
CA ASP A 65 -23.85 15.36 -14.87
C ASP A 65 -23.45 13.90 -15.16
N ILE A 66 -23.25 13.12 -14.10
CA ILE A 66 -22.81 11.73 -14.15
C ILE A 66 -23.79 10.83 -14.94
N HIS A 67 -25.06 11.24 -15.08
CA HIS A 67 -26.08 10.49 -15.81
C HIS A 67 -26.05 10.71 -17.33
N ARG A 68 -25.18 11.59 -17.85
CA ARG A 68 -24.98 11.82 -19.29
C ARG A 68 -24.13 10.71 -19.90
N GLU A 69 -24.67 9.49 -19.97
CA GLU A 69 -23.99 8.26 -20.44
C GLU A 69 -23.56 8.31 -21.90
N GLU A 70 -24.11 9.23 -22.70
CA GLU A 70 -23.66 9.51 -24.05
C GLU A 70 -22.27 10.17 -24.13
N LEU A 71 -21.76 10.74 -23.03
CA LEU A 71 -20.47 11.41 -22.96
C LEU A 71 -19.41 10.48 -22.36
N GLU A 72 -18.80 9.66 -23.21
CA GLU A 72 -17.82 8.64 -22.82
C GLU A 72 -16.38 9.07 -23.08
N GLU A 73 -15.44 8.50 -22.33
CA GLU A 73 -14.00 8.74 -22.52
C GLU A 73 -13.46 8.24 -23.88
N THR A 74 -14.21 7.40 -24.57
CA THR A 74 -13.88 6.88 -25.92
C THR A 74 -14.24 7.83 -27.05
N ASP A 75 -15.00 8.90 -26.78
CA ASP A 75 -15.34 9.96 -27.74
C ASP A 75 -14.92 11.35 -27.21
N PRO A 76 -13.61 11.70 -27.29
CA PRO A 76 -13.12 12.99 -26.83
C PRO A 76 -13.73 14.18 -27.59
N ASP A 77 -14.16 13.99 -28.84
CA ASP A 77 -14.70 15.07 -29.66
C ASP A 77 -16.09 15.49 -29.15
N ALA A 78 -16.95 14.53 -28.78
CA ALA A 78 -18.24 14.82 -28.13
C ALA A 78 -18.07 15.53 -26.77
N LEU A 79 -17.04 15.15 -26.00
CA LEU A 79 -16.71 15.81 -24.74
C LEU A 79 -16.24 17.26 -24.93
N LEU A 80 -15.36 17.52 -25.92
CA LEU A 80 -14.91 18.89 -26.24
C LEU A 80 -16.08 19.77 -26.64
N GLU A 81 -16.96 19.27 -27.51
CA GLU A 81 -18.15 19.99 -27.96
C GLU A 81 -19.06 20.33 -26.79
N PHE A 82 -19.34 19.36 -25.91
CA PHE A 82 -20.19 19.58 -24.74
C PHE A 82 -19.61 20.60 -23.76
N LEU A 83 -18.30 20.57 -23.52
CA LEU A 83 -17.61 21.50 -22.62
C LEU A 83 -17.47 22.91 -23.22
N GLY A 84 -17.70 23.06 -24.54
CA GLY A 84 -17.38 24.29 -25.26
C GLY A 84 -15.88 24.58 -25.25
N TRP A 85 -15.05 23.54 -25.25
CA TRP A 85 -13.60 23.66 -25.29
C TRP A 85 -13.13 23.74 -26.74
N GLU A 86 -12.24 24.69 -27.03
CA GLU A 86 -11.63 24.84 -28.35
C GLU A 86 -10.76 23.63 -28.73
N ALA A 87 -10.54 23.42 -30.04
CA ALA A 87 -9.77 22.28 -30.54
C ALA A 87 -8.33 22.21 -29.98
N GLU A 88 -7.74 23.36 -29.65
CA GLU A 88 -6.41 23.48 -29.02
C GLU A 88 -6.37 22.91 -27.60
N ALA A 89 -7.52 22.75 -26.93
CA ALA A 89 -7.62 22.14 -25.60
C ALA A 89 -7.64 20.61 -25.65
N ARG A 90 -7.73 19.99 -26.84
CA ARG A 90 -7.73 18.52 -27.02
C ARG A 90 -6.61 17.80 -26.26
N PRO A 91 -5.34 18.24 -26.29
CA PRO A 91 -4.26 17.58 -25.56
C PRO A 91 -4.48 17.57 -24.03
N LYS A 92 -5.17 18.57 -23.48
CA LYS A 92 -5.52 18.63 -22.05
C LYS A 92 -6.57 17.58 -21.72
N LEU A 93 -7.64 17.50 -22.53
CA LEU A 93 -8.68 16.49 -22.33
C LEU A 93 -8.12 15.07 -22.45
N GLU A 94 -7.31 14.80 -23.49
CA GLU A 94 -6.65 13.50 -23.66
C GLU A 94 -5.71 13.17 -22.50
N PHE A 95 -5.03 14.18 -21.94
CA PHE A 95 -4.24 14.01 -20.72
C PHE A 95 -5.11 13.62 -19.52
N LEU A 96 -6.26 14.26 -19.29
CA LEU A 96 -7.18 13.93 -18.20
C LEU A 96 -7.72 12.49 -18.35
N ILE A 97 -8.22 12.14 -19.53
CA ILE A 97 -8.72 10.80 -19.86
C ILE A 97 -7.65 9.75 -19.57
N ARG A 98 -6.47 9.91 -20.18
CA ARG A 98 -5.36 8.96 -20.04
C ARG A 98 -4.91 8.84 -18.59
N THR A 99 -4.81 9.95 -17.87
CA THR A 99 -4.40 9.97 -16.46
C THR A 99 -5.39 9.20 -15.60
N ILE A 100 -6.71 9.42 -15.75
CA ILE A 100 -7.74 8.69 -15.00
C ILE A 100 -7.64 7.18 -15.27
N GLN A 101 -7.59 6.78 -16.55
CA GLN A 101 -7.50 5.37 -16.94
C GLN A 101 -6.25 4.68 -16.39
N LYS A 102 -5.08 5.32 -16.48
CA LYS A 102 -3.79 4.77 -16.04
C LYS A 102 -3.66 4.72 -14.52
N SER A 103 -4.42 5.55 -13.82
CA SER A 103 -4.41 5.66 -12.37
C SER A 103 -5.40 4.72 -11.68
N ALA A 104 -6.28 4.06 -12.42
CA ALA A 104 -7.13 3.03 -11.86
C ALA A 104 -6.31 1.82 -11.32
N PRO A 105 -5.47 1.14 -12.12
CA PRO A 105 -4.58 0.10 -11.63
C PRO A 105 -3.33 0.67 -10.95
N TYR A 106 -2.65 -0.15 -10.14
CA TYR A 106 -1.29 0.18 -9.72
C TYR A 106 -0.32 0.16 -10.92
N MET A 107 0.66 1.08 -10.95
CA MET A 107 1.79 0.94 -11.87
C MET A 107 2.53 -0.39 -11.61
N PRO A 108 3.12 -1.01 -12.65
CA PRO A 108 3.97 -2.16 -12.47
C PRO A 108 5.11 -1.89 -11.49
N ARG A 109 5.63 -2.96 -10.86
CA ARG A 109 6.83 -2.88 -10.01
C ARG A 109 7.98 -2.23 -10.78
N GLY A 110 8.68 -1.29 -10.14
CA GLY A 110 9.73 -0.45 -10.75
C GLY A 110 9.21 0.68 -11.64
N GLY A 111 7.90 0.85 -11.77
CA GLY A 111 7.26 1.95 -12.50
C GLY A 111 6.81 1.61 -13.91
N TYR A 112 7.25 0.50 -14.52
CA TYR A 112 6.86 0.14 -15.87
C TYR A 112 7.03 -1.37 -16.15
N SER A 113 6.42 -1.87 -17.23
CA SER A 113 6.60 -3.26 -17.67
C SER A 113 7.86 -3.39 -18.51
N ARG A 114 8.71 -4.39 -18.26
CA ARG A 114 9.92 -4.63 -19.07
C ARG A 114 9.62 -4.82 -20.56
N LYS A 115 8.48 -5.44 -20.88
CA LYS A 115 8.04 -5.69 -22.27
C LYS A 115 7.53 -4.45 -23.00
N ARG A 116 7.22 -3.38 -22.24
CA ARG A 116 6.68 -2.14 -22.77
C ARG A 116 7.07 -1.01 -21.83
N PRO A 117 8.30 -0.48 -21.95
CA PRO A 117 8.74 0.70 -21.23
C PRO A 117 7.75 1.85 -21.38
N HIS A 118 7.65 2.68 -20.34
CA HIS A 118 6.79 3.86 -20.37
C HIS A 118 7.47 4.97 -21.18
N ALA A 119 6.71 5.80 -21.91
CA ALA A 119 7.28 6.87 -22.76
C ALA A 119 8.21 7.82 -21.99
N LEU A 120 7.87 8.12 -20.74
CA LEU A 120 8.74 8.86 -19.81
C LEU A 120 10.12 8.21 -19.60
N VAL A 121 10.20 6.88 -19.51
CA VAL A 121 11.46 6.14 -19.37
C VAL A 121 12.28 6.26 -20.65
N ASP A 122 11.64 6.22 -21.82
CA ASP A 122 12.33 6.41 -23.10
C ASP A 122 12.89 7.83 -23.25
N LYS A 123 12.14 8.86 -22.82
CA LYS A 123 12.63 10.25 -22.77
C LYS A 123 13.82 10.41 -21.83
N PHE A 124 13.78 9.76 -20.66
CA PHE A 124 14.88 9.77 -19.71
C PHE A 124 16.11 9.02 -20.24
N ARG A 125 15.91 7.87 -20.89
CA ARG A 125 16.99 7.14 -21.58
C ARG A 125 17.63 8.01 -22.67
N ALA A 126 16.81 8.66 -23.50
CA ALA A 126 17.29 9.57 -24.52
C ALA A 126 18.07 10.76 -23.92
N TRP A 127 17.66 11.29 -22.77
CA TRP A 127 18.42 12.31 -22.05
C TRP A 127 19.80 11.81 -21.60
N LEU A 128 19.91 10.58 -21.10
CA LEU A 128 21.20 9.97 -20.74
C LEU A 128 22.10 9.74 -21.96
N GLU A 129 21.52 9.30 -23.08
CA GLU A 129 22.24 8.91 -24.29
C GLU A 129 22.70 10.12 -25.13
N ASN A 130 21.99 11.25 -25.06
CA ASN A 130 22.28 12.45 -25.83
C ASN A 130 23.23 13.45 -25.12
N GLN A 131 23.85 13.05 -24.01
CA GLN A 131 24.81 13.88 -23.26
C GLN A 131 26.26 13.66 -23.70
N GLN A 132 27.13 14.60 -23.32
CA GLN A 132 28.58 14.37 -23.35
C GLN A 132 28.91 13.18 -22.45
N GLU A 133 29.65 12.21 -23.01
CA GLU A 133 29.96 10.91 -22.39
C GLU A 133 28.68 10.13 -22.04
N PRO A 134 28.03 9.49 -23.04
CA PRO A 134 26.79 8.75 -22.83
C PRO A 134 26.92 7.63 -21.79
N LEU A 135 25.89 7.49 -20.94
CA LEU A 135 25.73 6.37 -20.02
C LEU A 135 24.54 5.52 -20.47
N HIS A 136 24.78 4.22 -20.62
CA HIS A 136 23.75 3.27 -21.02
C HIS A 136 23.35 2.41 -19.82
N TYR A 137 22.04 2.34 -19.58
CA TYR A 137 21.43 1.49 -18.56
C TYR A 137 20.33 0.66 -19.21
N ASP A 138 20.25 -0.61 -18.85
CA ASP A 138 19.25 -1.52 -19.40
C ASP A 138 17.86 -1.28 -18.81
N THR A 139 16.85 -1.16 -19.68
CA THR A 139 15.44 -1.06 -19.28
C THR A 139 14.86 -2.40 -18.81
N GLY A 140 15.58 -3.50 -19.03
CA GLY A 140 15.21 -4.88 -18.78
C GLY A 140 14.41 -5.53 -19.90
N GLU A 141 14.24 -4.86 -21.05
CA GLU A 141 13.46 -5.36 -22.18
C GLU A 141 14.06 -6.62 -22.79
N GLN A 142 15.39 -6.64 -23.00
CA GLN A 142 16.09 -7.76 -23.64
C GLN A 142 16.82 -8.65 -22.62
N SER A 143 17.61 -8.07 -21.70
CA SER A 143 18.42 -8.85 -20.76
C SER A 143 17.64 -9.41 -19.57
N GLY A 144 16.44 -8.88 -19.33
CA GLY A 144 15.69 -9.11 -18.08
C GLY A 144 16.26 -8.40 -16.85
N LYS A 145 17.41 -7.72 -16.94
CA LYS A 145 17.99 -6.92 -15.86
C LYS A 145 17.53 -5.48 -15.97
N ARG A 146 16.91 -4.95 -14.91
CA ARG A 146 16.42 -3.58 -14.90
C ARG A 146 17.38 -2.68 -14.14
N GLU A 147 17.99 -1.74 -14.85
CA GLU A 147 18.94 -0.76 -14.34
C GLU A 147 18.36 0.67 -14.30
N ILE A 148 17.08 0.83 -14.66
CA ILE A 148 16.30 2.06 -14.53
C ILE A 148 14.99 1.74 -13.83
N ILE A 149 14.65 2.44 -12.75
CA ILE A 149 13.33 2.37 -12.12
C ILE A 149 12.81 3.78 -11.83
N LEU A 150 11.51 3.88 -11.61
CA LEU A 150 10.88 5.12 -11.14
C LEU A 150 10.61 5.04 -9.64
N GLY A 151 10.79 6.16 -8.96
CA GLY A 151 10.31 6.46 -7.62
C GLY A 151 9.33 7.63 -7.67
N THR A 152 8.55 7.79 -6.60
CA THR A 152 7.68 8.97 -6.37
C THR A 152 7.72 9.37 -4.91
N GLY A 153 7.44 10.64 -4.62
CA GLY A 153 7.56 11.24 -3.28
C GLY A 153 8.84 12.03 -3.07
N GLY A 154 9.64 12.21 -4.12
CA GLY A 154 10.89 12.95 -4.07
C GLY A 154 12.11 12.20 -3.58
N VAL A 155 13.26 12.88 -3.63
CA VAL A 155 14.57 12.30 -3.32
C VAL A 155 14.63 11.79 -1.89
N HIS A 156 14.12 12.55 -0.91
CA HIS A 156 14.15 12.14 0.50
C HIS A 156 13.35 10.87 0.76
N GLU A 157 12.15 10.75 0.17
CA GLU A 157 11.34 9.54 0.30
C GLU A 157 12.00 8.35 -0.41
N VAL A 158 12.62 8.56 -1.59
CA VAL A 158 13.38 7.51 -2.27
C VAL A 158 14.59 7.07 -1.44
N LEU A 159 15.32 8.01 -0.83
CA LEU A 159 16.43 7.71 0.09
C LEU A 159 15.94 6.90 1.29
N ARG A 160 14.79 7.25 1.90
CA ARG A 160 14.20 6.45 2.98
C ARG A 160 14.00 4.99 2.55
N ILE A 161 13.41 4.77 1.37
CA ILE A 161 13.21 3.41 0.83
C ILE A 161 14.55 2.70 0.59
N ILE A 162 15.55 3.38 0.03
CA ILE A 162 16.90 2.82 -0.20
C ILE A 162 17.55 2.42 1.11
N LEU A 163 17.53 3.30 2.13
CA LEU A 163 18.11 3.02 3.45
C LEU A 163 17.44 1.83 4.13
N PHE A 164 16.11 1.71 4.05
CA PHE A 164 15.41 0.50 4.52
C PHE A 164 15.82 -0.76 3.76
N ALA A 165 16.03 -0.64 2.45
CA ALA A 165 16.50 -1.74 1.61
C ALA A 165 17.91 -2.20 2.02
N LEU A 166 18.83 -1.26 2.24
CA LEU A 166 20.18 -1.55 2.75
C LEU A 166 20.13 -2.21 4.13
N SER A 167 19.39 -1.63 5.08
CA SER A 167 19.22 -2.16 6.44
C SER A 167 18.70 -3.60 6.46
N SER A 168 17.72 -3.90 5.58
CA SER A 168 17.05 -5.21 5.57
C SER A 168 17.82 -6.28 4.79
N TYR A 169 18.38 -5.92 3.64
CA TYR A 169 18.91 -6.88 2.66
C TYR A 169 20.42 -6.97 2.59
N LEU A 170 21.19 -6.04 3.16
CA LEU A 170 22.65 -6.17 3.14
C LEU A 170 23.08 -7.39 3.99
N GLU A 171 23.95 -8.26 3.45
CA GLU A 171 24.44 -9.43 4.19
C GLU A 171 25.43 -9.05 5.29
N PHE A 172 26.24 -8.02 5.04
CA PHE A 172 27.27 -7.55 5.95
C PHE A 172 26.80 -6.30 6.66
N THR A 173 26.54 -6.41 7.95
CA THR A 173 26.07 -5.32 8.80
C THR A 173 26.93 -5.18 10.06
N PRO A 174 27.09 -3.98 10.64
CA PRO A 174 26.48 -2.72 10.19
C PRO A 174 27.17 -2.14 8.95
N ALA A 175 26.46 -1.27 8.22
CA ALA A 175 27.01 -0.48 7.13
C ALA A 175 27.09 0.99 7.53
N ARG A 176 28.10 1.70 7.01
CA ARG A 176 28.29 3.12 7.24
C ARG A 176 27.69 3.94 6.10
N ILE A 177 26.99 5.01 6.45
CA ILE A 177 26.40 5.99 5.54
C ILE A 177 27.13 7.31 5.79
N LEU A 178 27.95 7.74 4.83
CA LEU A 178 28.66 9.02 4.87
C LEU A 178 27.86 10.04 4.05
N SER A 179 27.44 11.15 4.64
CA SER A 179 26.61 12.15 3.97
C SER A 179 27.44 13.37 3.59
N TYR A 180 27.68 13.59 2.30
CA TYR A 180 28.34 14.79 1.78
C TYR A 180 27.29 15.72 1.15
N GLN A 181 27.06 16.87 1.80
CA GLN A 181 26.08 17.88 1.39
C GLN A 181 24.69 17.30 1.06
N CYS A 182 24.30 16.21 1.73
CA CYS A 182 23.02 15.54 1.57
C CYS A 182 22.38 15.40 2.95
N GLU A 183 21.44 16.29 3.27
CA GLU A 183 20.82 16.31 4.59
C GLU A 183 19.82 15.16 4.75
N LEU A 184 20.05 14.33 5.77
CA LEU A 184 19.12 13.30 6.21
C LEU A 184 18.42 13.74 7.50
N GLN A 185 17.11 13.52 7.55
CA GLN A 185 16.34 13.78 8.77
C GLN A 185 16.83 12.93 9.96
N PRO A 186 16.81 13.46 11.20
CA PRO A 186 17.25 12.73 12.39
C PRO A 186 16.58 11.36 12.57
N GLN A 187 15.29 11.24 12.23
CA GLN A 187 14.50 10.00 12.35
C GLN A 187 14.94 8.91 11.37
N LEU A 188 15.59 9.28 10.26
CA LEU A 188 16.15 8.32 9.31
C LEU A 188 17.53 7.81 9.76
N GLN A 189 18.23 8.60 10.59
CA GLN A 189 19.52 8.23 11.16
C GLN A 189 19.41 7.16 12.26
N THR A 190 18.19 6.79 12.65
CA THR A 190 17.92 5.72 13.63
C THR A 190 17.57 4.38 12.99
N ILE A 191 17.69 4.26 11.66
CA ILE A 191 17.42 2.99 10.96
C ILE A 191 18.40 1.91 11.46
N PRO A 192 17.92 0.74 11.90
CA PRO A 192 18.78 -0.33 12.41
C PRO A 192 19.86 -0.76 11.42
N HIS A 193 20.99 -1.23 11.93
CA HIS A 193 22.12 -1.75 11.15
C HIS A 193 22.86 -0.72 10.25
N LEU A 194 22.47 0.55 10.29
CA LEU A 194 23.15 1.63 9.59
C LEU A 194 23.78 2.59 10.61
N LEU A 195 25.01 3.03 10.33
CA LEU A 195 25.74 4.05 11.08
C LEU A 195 25.87 5.29 10.20
N PHE A 196 25.52 6.47 10.72
CA PHE A 196 25.47 7.70 9.93
C PHE A 196 26.54 8.68 10.41
N ASP A 197 27.33 9.19 9.48
CA ASP A 197 28.30 10.25 9.71
C ASP A 197 28.09 11.36 8.65
N ASN A 198 28.09 12.62 9.08
CA ASN A 198 28.11 13.76 8.16
C ASN A 198 29.55 14.13 7.87
N LEU A 199 29.86 14.33 6.59
CA LEU A 199 31.18 14.77 6.15
C LEU A 199 31.29 16.30 6.19
N ALA A 200 32.53 16.79 6.25
CA ALA A 200 32.82 18.21 6.13
C ALA A 200 32.25 18.79 4.81
N VAL A 201 31.84 20.07 4.86
CA VAL A 201 31.39 20.80 3.66
C VAL A 201 32.55 21.06 2.70
N ASP A 202 33.76 21.26 3.24
CA ASP A 202 34.99 21.37 2.45
C ASP A 202 35.37 20.00 1.86
N GLU A 203 35.50 19.95 0.54
CA GLU A 203 35.67 18.70 -0.20
C GLU A 203 37.00 17.98 0.12
N ASN A 204 38.07 18.73 0.37
CA ASN A 204 39.37 18.15 0.71
C ASN A 204 39.35 17.53 2.12
N LEU A 205 38.71 18.21 3.07
CA LEU A 205 38.50 17.67 4.41
C LEU A 205 37.58 16.44 4.37
N ALA A 206 36.48 16.49 3.61
CA ALA A 206 35.58 15.35 3.43
C ALA A 206 36.33 14.13 2.87
N LEU A 207 37.20 14.33 1.89
CA LEU A 207 38.03 13.28 1.31
C LEU A 207 38.99 12.67 2.34
N ALA A 208 39.62 13.50 3.18
CA ALA A 208 40.48 13.03 4.27
C ALA A 208 39.70 12.22 5.31
N GLU A 209 38.49 12.66 5.69
CA GLU A 209 37.59 11.94 6.60
C GLU A 209 37.17 10.58 6.03
N ILE A 210 36.81 10.51 4.74
CA ILE A 210 36.48 9.25 4.05
C ILE A 210 37.66 8.28 4.13
N GLU A 211 38.87 8.73 3.79
CA GLU A 211 40.07 7.88 3.87
C GLU A 211 40.32 7.40 5.30
N GLN A 212 40.12 8.28 6.29
CA GLN A 212 40.25 7.93 7.70
C GLN A 212 39.26 6.83 8.07
N PHE A 213 37.97 6.96 7.75
CA PHE A 213 36.95 5.95 8.07
C PHE A 213 37.26 4.59 7.41
N LEU A 214 37.60 4.59 6.13
CA LEU A 214 37.93 3.38 5.37
C LEU A 214 39.23 2.70 5.84
N ASN A 215 40.16 3.43 6.45
CA ASN A 215 41.36 2.87 7.03
C ASN A 215 41.14 2.32 8.45
N HIS A 216 40.29 2.97 9.25
CA HIS A 216 39.94 2.48 10.59
C HIS A 216 39.08 1.20 10.53
N GLN A 217 38.20 1.07 9.53
CA GLN A 217 37.32 -0.08 9.37
C GLN A 217 37.34 -0.60 7.93
N PRO A 218 38.44 -1.28 7.52
CA PRO A 218 38.70 -1.61 6.11
C PRO A 218 37.74 -2.62 5.48
N THR A 219 36.94 -3.32 6.29
CA THR A 219 35.98 -4.34 5.84
C THR A 219 34.52 -3.90 5.98
N MET A 220 34.25 -2.74 6.56
CA MET A 220 32.88 -2.27 6.75
C MET A 220 32.32 -1.73 5.43
N PRO A 221 31.16 -2.24 4.96
CA PRO A 221 30.48 -1.67 3.80
C PRO A 221 30.18 -0.20 4.06
N THR A 222 30.67 0.68 3.18
CA THR A 222 30.50 2.13 3.30
C THR A 222 29.78 2.66 2.06
N PHE A 223 28.68 3.37 2.28
CA PHE A 223 27.90 4.06 1.26
C PHE A 223 28.08 5.56 1.45
N MET A 224 28.46 6.28 0.40
CA MET A 224 28.54 7.74 0.41
C MET A 224 27.32 8.32 -0.31
N LEU A 225 26.54 9.13 0.41
CA LEU A 225 25.49 9.96 -0.17
C LEU A 225 26.13 11.26 -0.68
N VAL A 226 25.93 11.55 -1.95
CA VAL A 226 26.54 12.71 -2.63
C VAL A 226 25.41 13.67 -3.03
N GLY A 227 25.24 14.74 -2.27
CA GLY A 227 24.18 15.74 -2.49
C GLY A 227 24.58 16.95 -3.34
N ALA A 228 25.88 17.12 -3.59
CA ALA A 228 26.42 18.21 -4.41
C ALA A 228 27.36 17.69 -5.50
N GLU A 229 27.68 18.53 -6.48
CA GLU A 229 28.73 18.24 -7.47
C GLU A 229 30.09 18.10 -6.77
N LEU A 230 30.89 17.14 -7.22
CA LEU A 230 32.26 16.90 -6.74
C LEU A 230 33.27 17.36 -7.78
N ASP A 231 34.44 17.83 -7.40
CA ASP A 231 35.51 18.16 -8.35
C ASP A 231 36.09 16.93 -9.04
N GLU A 232 36.65 17.11 -10.24
CA GLU A 232 37.25 16.01 -11.02
C GLU A 232 38.37 15.28 -10.25
N ILE A 233 39.18 16.02 -9.49
CA ILE A 233 40.28 15.46 -8.68
C ILE A 233 39.72 14.51 -7.62
N THR A 234 38.67 14.93 -6.92
CA THR A 234 38.00 14.14 -5.89
C THR A 234 37.31 12.93 -6.49
N ARG A 235 36.59 13.07 -7.62
CA ARG A 235 35.97 11.94 -8.31
C ARG A 235 36.99 10.86 -8.67
N ARG A 236 38.16 11.26 -9.21
CA ARG A 236 39.25 10.34 -9.53
C ARG A 236 39.83 9.66 -8.29
N ARG A 237 39.96 10.37 -7.17
CA ARG A 237 40.45 9.80 -5.92
C ARG A 237 39.46 8.81 -5.32
N LEU A 238 38.18 9.17 -5.23
CA LEU A 238 37.10 8.31 -4.76
C LEU A 238 36.98 7.03 -5.61
N ARG A 239 37.17 7.15 -6.93
CA ARG A 239 37.26 5.99 -7.83
C ARG A 239 38.37 5.02 -7.38
N LEU A 240 39.59 5.49 -7.17
CA LEU A 240 40.71 4.65 -6.72
C LEU A 240 40.39 4.00 -5.37
N LEU A 241 39.88 4.78 -4.41
CA LEU A 241 39.48 4.26 -3.10
C LEU A 241 38.43 3.17 -3.21
N SER A 242 37.41 3.33 -4.05
CA SER A 242 36.36 2.32 -4.23
C SER A 242 36.87 1.01 -4.84
N ILE A 243 37.94 1.04 -5.63
CA ILE A 243 38.54 -0.18 -6.18
C ILE A 243 39.22 -0.99 -5.08
N GLU A 244 39.83 -0.31 -4.11
CA GLU A 244 40.64 -0.91 -3.04
C GLU A 244 39.85 -1.18 -1.76
N LYS A 245 38.79 -0.42 -1.51
CA LYS A 245 38.01 -0.40 -0.26
C LYS A 245 36.52 -0.62 -0.55
N PRO A 246 35.75 -1.11 0.43
CA PRO A 246 34.31 -1.30 0.29
C PRO A 246 33.56 0.04 0.34
N LEU A 247 33.71 0.84 -0.71
CA LEU A 247 33.02 2.12 -0.92
C LEU A 247 32.06 2.03 -2.12
N PHE A 248 30.82 2.48 -1.91
CA PHE A 248 29.72 2.55 -2.88
C PHE A 248 29.08 3.94 -2.83
N PHE A 249 28.54 4.44 -3.94
CA PHE A 249 28.02 5.81 -4.03
C PHE A 249 26.52 5.84 -4.32
N ILE A 250 25.83 6.79 -3.70
CA ILE A 250 24.45 7.16 -4.02
C ILE A 250 24.45 8.65 -4.32
N GLU A 251 24.34 9.01 -5.60
CA GLU A 251 24.33 10.39 -6.07
C GLU A 251 22.90 10.94 -6.10
N ALA A 252 22.67 12.07 -5.44
CA ALA A 252 21.37 12.71 -5.26
C ALA A 252 21.41 14.20 -5.64
N ASN A 253 22.09 14.54 -6.74
CA ASN A 253 22.53 15.91 -7.07
C ASN A 253 22.22 16.36 -8.52
N ASN A 254 21.42 15.60 -9.29
CA ASN A 254 21.02 15.94 -10.68
C ASN A 254 22.17 16.17 -11.68
N VAL A 255 23.42 15.83 -11.35
CA VAL A 255 24.57 16.15 -12.23
C VAL A 255 24.47 15.42 -13.57
N PRO A 256 24.91 16.04 -14.68
CA PRO A 256 25.00 15.39 -15.99
C PRO A 256 26.07 14.28 -15.99
N ASN A 257 26.06 13.43 -17.02
CA ASN A 257 26.91 12.23 -17.08
C ASN A 257 28.41 12.53 -16.89
N HIS A 258 28.94 13.54 -17.56
CA HIS A 258 30.36 13.91 -17.50
C HIS A 258 30.82 14.39 -16.11
N LEU A 259 29.89 14.73 -15.22
CA LEU A 259 30.14 15.15 -13.83
C LEU A 259 29.77 14.06 -12.80
N SER A 260 29.14 12.96 -13.23
CA SER A 260 28.78 11.84 -12.36
C SER A 260 29.98 10.94 -12.08
N LEU A 261 30.05 10.40 -10.86
CA LEU A 261 30.95 9.29 -10.52
C LEU A 261 30.67 8.05 -11.36
N ALA A 262 29.44 7.84 -11.85
CA ALA A 262 29.11 6.65 -12.64
C ALA A 262 29.93 6.58 -13.94
N ARG A 263 30.32 7.74 -14.48
CA ARG A 263 31.17 7.86 -15.66
C ARG A 263 32.59 7.37 -15.43
N GLU A 264 33.09 7.44 -14.20
CA GLU A 264 34.44 6.99 -13.89
C GLU A 264 34.60 5.49 -14.15
N ALA A 265 35.71 5.11 -14.78
CA ALA A 265 35.88 3.75 -15.28
C ALA A 265 35.74 2.71 -14.17
N LYS A 266 34.83 1.74 -14.37
CA LYS A 266 34.40 0.66 -13.46
C LYS A 266 33.39 1.06 -12.36
N LEU A 267 32.85 2.29 -12.36
CA LEU A 267 31.92 2.74 -11.32
C LEU A 267 30.43 2.68 -11.69
N VAL A 268 30.03 2.48 -12.95
CA VAL A 268 28.62 2.39 -13.36
C VAL A 268 27.80 1.41 -12.48
N GLN A 269 28.43 0.30 -12.07
CA GLN A 269 27.81 -0.74 -11.22
C GLN A 269 27.99 -0.50 -9.70
N ARG A 270 28.64 0.61 -9.32
CA ARG A 270 28.93 1.02 -7.93
C ARG A 270 28.34 2.39 -7.56
N VAL A 271 27.51 2.94 -8.44
CA VAL A 271 26.85 4.22 -8.27
C VAL A 271 25.37 4.00 -8.53
N ILE A 272 24.53 4.40 -7.56
CA ILE A 272 23.11 4.60 -7.78
C ILE A 272 22.90 6.10 -7.97
N ARG A 273 22.24 6.50 -9.06
CA ARG A 273 21.91 7.92 -9.33
C ARG A 273 20.42 8.14 -9.08
N LEU A 274 20.11 9.21 -8.34
CA LEU A 274 18.77 9.71 -8.09
C LEU A 274 18.65 11.05 -8.82
N LEU A 275 17.84 11.07 -9.89
CA LEU A 275 17.68 12.22 -10.75
C LEU A 275 16.22 12.67 -10.72
N THR A 276 16.01 13.96 -10.49
CA THR A 276 14.69 14.60 -10.46
C THR A 276 14.34 15.16 -11.84
N PRO A 277 13.09 15.60 -12.07
CA PRO A 277 12.69 16.20 -13.35
C PRO A 277 13.40 17.52 -13.67
N ALA A 278 14.11 18.11 -12.70
CA ALA A 278 14.98 19.28 -12.91
C ALA A 278 16.03 19.06 -14.01
N ILE A 279 16.43 17.82 -14.28
CA ILE A 279 17.34 17.47 -15.37
C ILE A 279 16.82 17.86 -16.77
N PHE A 280 15.49 17.93 -16.92
CA PHE A 280 14.84 18.36 -18.17
C PHE A 280 14.61 19.87 -18.18
N ALA A 281 14.16 20.43 -17.05
CA ALA A 281 14.00 21.86 -16.85
C ALA A 281 13.91 22.20 -15.34
N GLN A 282 14.63 23.24 -14.90
CA GLN A 282 14.72 23.62 -13.49
C GLN A 282 13.35 23.88 -12.82
N ARG A 283 12.36 24.39 -13.56
CA ARG A 283 11.00 24.62 -13.04
C ARG A 283 10.29 23.34 -12.58
N LEU A 284 10.79 22.17 -12.96
CA LEU A 284 10.18 20.87 -12.61
C LEU A 284 10.74 20.28 -11.31
N HIS A 285 11.58 21.00 -10.56
CA HIS A 285 12.26 20.49 -9.36
C HIS A 285 11.33 20.04 -8.23
N ASN A 286 10.12 20.58 -8.15
CA ASN A 286 9.12 20.22 -7.13
C ASN A 286 8.26 19.01 -7.53
N LEU A 287 8.41 18.47 -8.74
CA LEU A 287 7.66 17.29 -9.15
C LEU A 287 8.16 16.04 -8.41
N PRO A 288 7.24 15.17 -7.93
CA PRO A 288 7.57 14.09 -7.01
C PRO A 288 8.29 12.90 -7.66
N VAL A 289 8.34 12.82 -8.99
CA VAL A 289 8.96 11.71 -9.74
C VAL A 289 10.48 11.72 -9.54
N VAL A 290 11.07 10.54 -9.34
CA VAL A 290 12.53 10.39 -9.29
C VAL A 290 12.94 9.24 -10.20
N PHE A 291 13.89 9.48 -11.09
CA PHE A 291 14.56 8.45 -11.86
C PHE A 291 15.69 7.86 -11.04
N ILE A 292 15.71 6.53 -10.94
CA ILE A 292 16.72 5.80 -10.18
C ILE A 292 17.47 4.91 -11.17
N THR A 293 18.78 5.10 -11.31
CA THR A 293 19.62 4.26 -12.16
C THR A 293 20.76 3.63 -11.39
N GLY A 294 21.22 2.46 -11.81
CA GLY A 294 22.35 1.79 -11.18
C GLY A 294 22.30 0.28 -11.33
N ASN A 295 23.05 -0.41 -10.48
CA ASN A 295 23.15 -1.87 -10.51
C ASN A 295 21.78 -2.56 -10.33
N ALA A 296 21.48 -3.52 -11.21
CA ALA A 296 20.19 -4.21 -11.24
C ALA A 296 19.84 -4.99 -9.96
N ASP A 297 20.83 -5.52 -9.22
CA ASP A 297 20.57 -6.29 -8.00
C ASP A 297 20.10 -5.35 -6.87
N PHE A 298 20.72 -4.18 -6.74
CA PHE A 298 20.27 -3.14 -5.82
C PHE A 298 18.89 -2.60 -6.19
N LEU A 299 18.67 -2.30 -7.47
CA LEU A 299 17.36 -1.81 -7.95
C LEU A 299 16.27 -2.87 -7.71
N SER A 300 16.54 -4.15 -7.92
CA SER A 300 15.61 -5.25 -7.61
C SER A 300 15.22 -5.30 -6.13
N VAL A 301 16.18 -5.09 -5.22
CA VAL A 301 15.94 -5.01 -3.77
C VAL A 301 15.12 -3.76 -3.41
N ILE A 302 15.44 -2.60 -3.98
CA ILE A 302 14.69 -1.34 -3.79
C ILE A 302 13.25 -1.52 -4.23
N GLU A 303 13.03 -2.07 -5.43
CA GLU A 303 11.69 -2.37 -5.92
C GLU A 303 10.93 -3.34 -5.01
N ASN A 304 11.62 -4.33 -4.41
CA ASN A 304 10.98 -5.30 -3.53
C ASN A 304 10.46 -4.62 -2.26
N VAL A 305 11.28 -3.78 -1.64
CA VAL A 305 10.88 -2.99 -0.47
C VAL A 305 9.74 -2.05 -0.83
N HIS A 306 9.88 -1.35 -1.96
CA HIS A 306 8.86 -0.44 -2.47
C HIS A 306 7.52 -1.16 -2.71
N PHE A 307 7.54 -2.35 -3.31
CA PHE A 307 6.35 -3.18 -3.53
C PHE A 307 5.75 -3.71 -2.22
N ASN A 308 6.58 -4.16 -1.29
CA ASN A 308 6.14 -4.64 0.01
C ASN A 308 5.41 -3.56 0.79
N LEU A 309 5.90 -2.32 0.78
CA LEU A 309 5.22 -1.17 1.37
C LEU A 309 3.96 -0.72 0.59
N LYS A 310 3.53 -1.49 -0.43
CA LYS A 310 2.45 -1.14 -1.37
C LYS A 310 2.70 0.23 -2.00
N GLY A 311 3.94 0.48 -2.43
CA GLY A 311 4.43 1.81 -2.73
C GLY A 311 4.77 2.14 -4.18
N THR A 312 4.52 1.25 -5.15
CA THR A 312 4.82 1.46 -6.60
C THR A 312 4.58 2.90 -7.07
N PRO A 313 5.34 3.38 -8.07
CA PRO A 313 5.25 4.78 -8.52
C PRO A 313 3.82 5.23 -8.83
N SER A 314 3.57 6.52 -8.61
CA SER A 314 2.30 7.17 -8.92
C SER A 314 2.14 7.35 -10.42
N ALA A 315 1.09 6.76 -11.00
CA ALA A 315 0.77 6.86 -12.42
C ALA A 315 0.45 8.30 -12.86
N PRO A 316 -0.38 9.09 -12.14
CA PRO A 316 -0.64 10.48 -12.49
C PRO A 316 0.63 11.31 -12.66
N GLU A 317 1.60 11.14 -11.77
CA GLU A 317 2.83 11.95 -11.81
C GLU A 317 3.71 11.60 -13.01
N ALA A 318 3.77 10.32 -13.38
CA ALA A 318 4.46 9.88 -14.58
C ALA A 318 3.77 10.40 -15.86
N GLU A 319 2.43 10.37 -15.90
CA GLU A 319 1.65 10.88 -17.02
C GLU A 319 1.73 12.41 -17.15
N PHE A 320 1.77 13.13 -16.03
CA PHE A 320 1.90 14.59 -16.02
C PHE A 320 3.27 15.04 -16.49
N LEU A 321 4.34 14.42 -15.99
CA LEU A 321 5.68 14.74 -16.49
C LEU A 321 5.81 14.39 -17.99
N ASP A 322 5.24 13.26 -18.43
CA ASP A 322 5.20 12.92 -19.84
C ASP A 322 4.47 13.99 -20.68
N PHE A 323 3.30 14.44 -20.21
CA PHE A 323 2.51 15.51 -20.82
C PHE A 323 3.28 16.82 -20.93
N LEU A 324 3.90 17.29 -19.83
CA LEU A 324 4.69 18.52 -19.81
C LEU A 324 5.87 18.47 -20.81
N LEU A 325 6.51 17.32 -20.96
CA LEU A 325 7.62 17.13 -21.90
C LEU A 325 7.14 17.02 -23.34
N THR A 326 6.07 16.25 -23.61
CA THR A 326 5.51 16.08 -24.97
C THR A 326 5.00 17.41 -25.53
N GLN A 327 4.31 18.19 -24.70
CA GLN A 327 3.72 19.47 -25.11
C GLN A 327 4.72 20.65 -25.03
N ASN A 328 6.01 20.39 -24.77
CA ASN A 328 7.05 21.41 -24.58
C ASN A 328 6.75 22.45 -23.48
N LEU A 329 5.84 22.14 -22.55
CA LEU A 329 5.44 23.02 -21.45
C LEU A 329 6.54 23.12 -20.37
N ALA A 330 7.49 22.19 -20.35
CA ALA A 330 8.69 22.27 -19.51
C ALA A 330 9.55 23.53 -19.80
N LYS A 331 9.45 24.12 -21.00
CA LYS A 331 10.25 25.27 -21.44
C LYS A 331 9.55 26.63 -21.25
N LEU A 332 8.36 26.65 -20.67
CA LEU A 332 7.68 27.92 -20.35
C LEU A 332 8.60 28.77 -19.47
N GLN A 333 8.79 30.03 -19.85
CA GLN A 333 9.49 31.01 -19.02
C GLN A 333 8.70 31.21 -17.74
N SER A 334 9.37 31.16 -16.58
CA SER A 334 8.80 31.61 -15.31
C SER A 334 8.40 33.07 -15.45
N LYS A 335 7.13 33.33 -15.71
CA LYS A 335 6.56 34.67 -15.60
C LYS A 335 6.46 35.00 -14.10
N THR A 336 6.37 36.29 -13.78
CA THR A 336 6.02 36.77 -12.43
C THR A 336 4.83 35.96 -11.92
N PRO A 337 4.83 35.50 -10.65
CA PRO A 337 3.76 34.65 -10.12
C PRO A 337 2.40 35.23 -10.51
N GLN A 338 1.56 34.45 -11.16
CA GLN A 338 0.15 34.82 -11.18
C GLN A 338 -0.34 34.58 -9.75
N ASP A 339 -0.64 35.67 -9.05
CA ASP A 339 -1.20 35.60 -7.71
C ASP A 339 -2.37 34.60 -7.71
N VAL A 340 -2.42 33.74 -6.69
CA VAL A 340 -3.63 32.95 -6.40
C VAL A 340 -4.80 33.93 -6.45
N PRO A 341 -5.83 33.72 -7.30
CA PRO A 341 -6.93 34.66 -7.43
C PRO A 341 -7.44 34.99 -6.03
N TYR A 342 -7.46 36.28 -5.69
CA TYR A 342 -8.03 36.77 -4.44
C TYR A 342 -9.55 36.58 -4.54
N ALA A 343 -10.03 35.34 -4.38
CA ALA A 343 -11.44 35.05 -4.36
C ALA A 343 -12.02 35.71 -3.11
N LYS A 344 -12.90 36.70 -3.31
CA LYS A 344 -13.82 37.08 -2.24
C LYS A 344 -14.67 35.84 -1.97
N PRO A 345 -14.78 35.38 -0.72
CA PRO A 345 -15.52 34.16 -0.42
C PRO A 345 -16.94 34.29 -0.95
N ALA A 346 -17.35 33.38 -1.82
CA ALA A 346 -18.76 33.04 -1.92
C ALA A 346 -19.18 32.55 -0.53
N PHE A 347 -20.16 33.23 0.06
CA PHE A 347 -20.66 32.93 1.39
C PHE A 347 -21.43 31.60 1.31
N ASP A 348 -20.70 30.49 1.29
CA ASP A 348 -21.26 29.15 1.40
C ASP A 348 -21.69 28.99 2.86
N GLY A 349 -23.00 29.13 3.06
CA GLY A 349 -23.63 29.26 4.36
C GLY A 349 -23.18 28.19 5.34
N LEU A 350 -22.80 28.65 6.54
CA LEU A 350 -22.90 27.86 7.75
C LEU A 350 -24.23 27.10 7.73
N ALA A 351 -24.15 25.77 7.83
CA ALA A 351 -25.29 24.90 7.98
C ALA A 351 -26.06 25.24 9.27
N LEU A 352 -26.91 26.27 9.21
CA LEU A 352 -27.89 26.65 10.21
C LEU A 352 -29.23 26.60 9.49
N GLY A 353 -29.98 25.53 9.77
CA GLY A 353 -31.19 25.19 9.01
C GLY A 353 -32.21 26.33 8.91
N VAL A 354 -32.75 26.48 7.69
CA VAL A 354 -34.07 26.97 7.23
C VAL A 354 -34.79 28.12 7.98
N PHE A 355 -34.17 28.86 8.90
CA PHE A 355 -34.82 30.00 9.57
C PHE A 355 -33.99 31.30 9.61
N ALA A 356 -32.85 31.36 8.92
CA ALA A 356 -31.92 32.50 9.01
C ALA A 356 -31.83 33.40 7.75
N GLU A 357 -32.74 33.29 6.79
CA GLU A 357 -32.64 34.05 5.52
C GLU A 357 -33.23 35.47 5.55
N THR A 358 -33.81 35.96 6.66
CA THR A 358 -34.49 37.28 6.66
C THR A 358 -34.05 38.26 7.76
N VAL A 359 -33.16 37.88 8.69
CA VAL A 359 -32.86 38.72 9.87
C VAL A 359 -31.50 39.42 9.83
N LEU A 360 -30.51 38.88 9.11
CA LEU A 360 -29.15 39.44 9.06
C LEU A 360 -28.97 40.66 8.12
N PRO A 361 -29.63 40.76 6.95
CA PRO A 361 -29.52 41.94 6.09
C PRO A 361 -30.07 43.21 6.75
N ASP A 362 -31.20 43.09 7.47
CA ASP A 362 -31.89 44.18 8.17
C ASP A 362 -31.07 44.75 9.36
N LEU A 363 -30.21 43.93 9.95
CA LEU A 363 -29.30 44.30 11.04
C LEU A 363 -28.03 44.98 10.51
N ALA A 364 -27.54 44.56 9.34
CA ALA A 364 -26.40 45.18 8.67
C ALA A 364 -26.74 46.59 8.19
N GLU A 365 -27.89 46.77 7.53
CA GLU A 365 -28.32 48.05 6.97
C GLU A 365 -28.62 49.11 8.06
N ARG A 366 -29.20 48.69 9.20
CA ARG A 366 -29.41 49.58 10.37
C ARG A 366 -28.12 49.99 11.08
N THR A 367 -27.07 49.19 10.94
CA THR A 367 -25.76 49.48 11.55
C THR A 367 -24.95 50.40 10.66
N GLU A 368 -25.01 50.23 9.34
CA GLU A 368 -24.43 51.14 8.35
C GLU A 368 -25.02 52.55 8.43
N GLN A 369 -26.35 52.69 8.48
CA GLN A 369 -27.01 54.00 8.57
C GLN A 369 -26.70 54.77 9.87
N ARG A 370 -26.34 54.06 10.96
CA ARG A 370 -25.89 54.66 12.22
C ARG A 370 -24.42 55.07 12.19
N LEU A 371 -23.59 54.34 11.45
CA LEU A 371 -22.18 54.65 11.24
C LEU A 371 -22.01 55.85 10.31
N GLU A 372 -22.79 55.93 9.23
CA GLU A 372 -22.75 57.05 8.28
C GLU A 372 -23.07 58.40 8.95
N LYS A 373 -24.04 58.43 9.87
CA LYS A 373 -24.39 59.63 10.66
C LYS A 373 -23.32 60.04 11.68
N LEU A 374 -22.44 59.14 12.10
CA LEU A 374 -21.36 59.43 13.05
C LEU A 374 -20.09 59.92 12.36
N VAL A 375 -19.96 59.67 11.06
CA VAL A 375 -18.79 60.02 10.24
C VAL A 375 -18.78 61.49 9.82
N ASP A 376 -19.94 62.15 9.78
CA ASP A 376 -20.06 63.54 9.31
C ASP A 376 -19.64 64.62 10.31
N GLN A 377 -19.20 64.27 11.54
CA GLN A 377 -19.05 65.28 12.58
C GLN A 377 -17.69 65.62 13.18
N HIS A 378 -16.54 64.95 13.01
CA HIS A 378 -15.29 65.47 13.63
C HIS A 378 -13.96 65.07 12.94
N THR A 379 -13.45 65.96 12.09
CA THR A 379 -12.26 65.81 11.24
C THR A 379 -10.90 66.06 11.92
N GLN A 380 -10.78 65.91 13.24
CA GLN A 380 -9.47 66.10 13.93
C GLN A 380 -9.05 64.95 14.87
N ARG A 381 -9.82 63.87 14.96
CA ARG A 381 -9.39 62.61 15.61
C ARG A 381 -8.88 61.54 14.64
N LEU A 382 -8.88 61.81 13.34
CA LEU A 382 -8.62 60.83 12.30
C LEU A 382 -7.17 60.35 12.21
N THR A 383 -6.17 61.17 12.54
CA THR A 383 -4.76 60.75 12.40
C THR A 383 -4.32 59.75 13.50
N ARG A 384 -4.80 59.94 14.74
CA ARG A 384 -4.53 58.99 15.84
C ARG A 384 -5.38 57.73 15.78
N SER A 385 -6.58 57.81 15.23
CA SER A 385 -7.43 56.64 15.01
C SER A 385 -6.97 55.82 13.81
N LEU A 386 -6.34 56.42 12.79
CA LEU A 386 -5.76 55.71 11.65
C LEU A 386 -4.56 54.83 12.04
N GLU A 387 -3.64 55.30 12.89
CA GLU A 387 -2.53 54.45 13.37
C GLU A 387 -3.01 53.31 14.28
N VAL A 388 -4.05 53.55 15.09
CA VAL A 388 -4.68 52.50 15.91
C VAL A 388 -5.53 51.56 15.05
N LEU A 389 -6.12 52.04 13.96
CA LEU A 389 -6.85 51.23 12.98
C LEU A 389 -5.91 50.43 12.10
N GLU A 390 -4.76 50.95 11.65
CA GLU A 390 -3.72 50.19 10.95
C GLU A 390 -3.05 49.16 11.85
N GLY A 391 -2.82 49.51 13.13
CA GLY A 391 -2.37 48.55 14.13
C GLY A 391 -3.41 47.46 14.40
N LYS A 392 -4.70 47.82 14.43
CA LYS A 392 -5.81 46.86 14.62
C LYS A 392 -6.17 46.10 13.36
N THR A 393 -6.03 46.62 12.15
CA THR A 393 -6.19 45.88 10.89
C THR A 393 -4.98 45.02 10.61
N ALA A 394 -3.77 45.41 11.01
CA ALA A 394 -2.62 44.51 10.98
C ALA A 394 -2.77 43.39 11.99
N THR A 395 -3.31 43.66 13.19
CA THR A 395 -3.57 42.64 14.21
C THR A 395 -4.79 41.79 13.86
N LEU A 396 -5.83 42.38 13.25
CA LEU A 396 -7.00 41.68 12.74
C LEU A 396 -6.63 40.88 11.49
N SER A 397 -5.79 41.36 10.58
CA SER A 397 -5.21 40.57 9.48
C SER A 397 -4.28 39.49 10.00
N ARG A 398 -3.56 39.69 11.12
CA ARG A 398 -2.76 38.63 11.74
C ARG A 398 -3.64 37.60 12.45
N TRP A 399 -4.74 38.03 13.06
CA TRP A 399 -5.71 37.17 13.74
C TRP A 399 -6.61 36.45 12.72
N ILE A 400 -6.96 37.10 11.62
CA ILE A 400 -7.59 36.56 10.43
C ILE A 400 -6.60 35.61 9.76
N GLN A 401 -5.33 35.94 9.52
CA GLN A 401 -4.34 34.99 9.00
C GLN A 401 -4.05 33.83 9.96
N GLN A 402 -4.12 34.04 11.28
CA GLN A 402 -3.97 32.97 12.29
C GLN A 402 -5.22 32.10 12.38
N SER A 403 -6.44 32.65 12.31
CA SER A 403 -7.71 31.91 12.24
C SER A 403 -8.01 31.35 10.85
N TRP A 404 -7.43 31.91 9.78
CA TRP A 404 -7.47 31.42 8.40
C TRP A 404 -6.48 30.28 8.19
N LYS A 405 -5.42 30.19 9.02
CA LYS A 405 -4.63 28.97 9.13
C LYS A 405 -5.41 27.81 9.77
N ASP A 406 -6.46 28.11 10.53
CA ASP A 406 -7.27 27.12 11.23
C ASP A 406 -8.54 26.68 10.43
N THR A 407 -8.86 27.33 9.31
CA THR A 407 -10.02 26.96 8.46
C THR A 407 -9.53 26.64 7.05
N ILE A 408 -9.70 25.39 6.61
CA ILE A 408 -9.32 24.97 5.25
C ILE A 408 -10.39 25.46 4.26
N PHE A 409 -10.02 26.32 3.33
CA PHE A 409 -10.90 26.84 2.28
C PHE A 409 -10.60 26.19 0.93
N ASP A 410 -11.57 26.24 0.02
CA ASP A 410 -11.40 25.86 -1.38
C ASP A 410 -11.05 27.11 -2.20
N GLU A 411 -9.77 27.27 -2.52
CA GLU A 411 -9.22 28.41 -3.24
C GLU A 411 -9.50 28.36 -4.75
N PHE A 412 -9.92 27.21 -5.30
CA PHE A 412 -10.15 27.02 -6.74
C PHE A 412 -11.62 26.71 -7.07
N ALA A 413 -12.55 26.97 -6.15
CA ALA A 413 -13.96 26.61 -6.28
C ALA A 413 -14.64 27.24 -7.51
N GLU A 414 -14.28 28.47 -7.87
CA GLU A 414 -14.88 29.23 -8.98
C GLU A 414 -14.27 28.89 -10.35
N LEU A 415 -13.18 28.12 -10.39
CA LEU A 415 -12.43 27.86 -11.62
C LEU A 415 -12.84 26.54 -12.27
N LYS A 416 -12.88 26.52 -13.60
CA LYS A 416 -13.12 25.31 -14.40
C LYS A 416 -11.91 24.37 -14.37
N ALA A 417 -12.14 23.11 -14.75
CA ALA A 417 -11.10 22.09 -14.70
C ALA A 417 -9.87 22.45 -15.56
N ASP A 418 -10.08 22.90 -16.80
CA ASP A 418 -9.00 23.35 -17.70
C ASP A 418 -8.25 24.58 -17.19
N GLU A 419 -8.95 25.52 -16.55
CA GLU A 419 -8.33 26.71 -15.94
C GLU A 419 -7.41 26.33 -14.78
N VAL A 420 -7.86 25.41 -13.91
CA VAL A 420 -7.02 24.89 -12.81
C VAL A 420 -5.82 24.11 -13.36
N LEU A 421 -5.99 23.34 -14.44
CA LEU A 421 -4.86 22.66 -15.11
C LEU A 421 -3.84 23.66 -15.66
N ASP A 422 -4.31 24.73 -16.31
CA ASP A 422 -3.41 25.78 -16.82
C ASP A 422 -2.62 26.45 -15.71
N LEU A 423 -3.29 26.77 -14.59
CA LEU A 423 -2.63 27.32 -13.41
C LEU A 423 -1.64 26.32 -12.79
N LEU A 424 -1.98 25.03 -12.73
CA LEU A 424 -1.05 23.98 -12.30
C LEU A 424 0.19 23.92 -13.19
N VAL A 425 0.01 23.92 -14.51
CA VAL A 425 1.11 23.90 -15.49
C VAL A 425 1.98 25.14 -15.33
N GLN A 426 1.41 26.31 -15.08
CA GLN A 426 2.14 27.57 -14.89
C GLN A 426 2.90 27.59 -13.56
N ASN A 427 2.27 27.14 -12.48
CA ASN A 427 2.77 27.26 -11.11
C ASN A 427 3.37 25.97 -10.55
N VAL A 428 3.71 24.98 -11.39
CA VAL A 428 4.32 23.69 -10.98
C VAL A 428 5.61 23.84 -10.14
N HIS A 429 6.25 25.00 -10.19
CA HIS A 429 7.46 25.35 -9.47
C HIS A 429 7.21 26.09 -8.16
N GLU A 430 5.97 26.52 -7.87
CA GLU A 430 5.62 27.40 -6.75
C GLU A 430 5.03 26.59 -5.59
N PRO A 431 5.77 26.39 -4.48
CA PRO A 431 5.30 25.57 -3.36
C PRO A 431 4.00 26.09 -2.74
N GLU A 432 3.83 27.41 -2.64
CA GLU A 432 2.63 28.02 -2.05
C GLU A 432 1.36 27.68 -2.84
N TRP A 433 1.46 27.64 -4.18
CA TRP A 433 0.36 27.25 -5.06
C TRP A 433 0.05 25.76 -4.90
N LEU A 434 1.08 24.91 -4.84
CA LEU A 434 0.92 23.47 -4.62
C LEU A 434 0.28 23.18 -3.25
N ASP A 435 0.60 23.96 -2.22
CA ASP A 435 -0.02 23.89 -0.91
C ASP A 435 -1.47 24.37 -0.92
N ALA A 436 -1.81 25.37 -1.72
CA ALA A 436 -3.21 25.77 -1.94
C ALA A 436 -4.02 24.63 -2.55
N LEU A 437 -3.50 23.96 -3.58
CA LEU A 437 -4.20 22.82 -4.19
C LEU A 437 -4.44 21.68 -3.18
N GLN A 438 -3.46 21.42 -2.30
CA GLN A 438 -3.60 20.46 -1.21
C GLN A 438 -4.70 20.85 -0.22
N ARG A 439 -4.76 22.12 0.18
CA ARG A 439 -5.82 22.64 1.07
C ARG A 439 -7.19 22.56 0.42
N SER A 440 -7.33 23.03 -0.82
CA SER A 440 -8.57 22.93 -1.58
C SER A 440 -9.07 21.49 -1.73
N PHE A 441 -8.15 20.55 -2.00
CA PHE A 441 -8.49 19.13 -1.97
C PHE A 441 -9.03 18.68 -0.61
N LEU A 442 -8.35 19.01 0.49
CA LEU A 442 -8.77 18.63 1.83
C LEU A 442 -10.13 19.26 2.20
N ALA A 443 -10.37 20.52 1.84
CA ALA A 443 -11.65 21.19 2.02
C ALA A 443 -12.77 20.45 1.29
N ALA A 444 -12.56 20.14 0.01
CA ALA A 444 -13.50 19.37 -0.79
C ALA A 444 -13.73 17.97 -0.21
N PHE A 445 -12.67 17.25 0.15
CA PHE A 445 -12.75 15.90 0.72
C PHE A 445 -13.52 15.85 2.04
N VAL A 446 -13.27 16.77 2.98
CA VAL A 446 -13.95 16.78 4.29
C VAL A 446 -15.43 17.13 4.16
N LYS A 447 -15.87 17.87 3.13
CA LYS A 447 -17.31 18.04 2.85
C LYS A 447 -18.02 16.69 2.62
N HIS A 448 -17.33 15.71 2.04
CA HIS A 448 -17.84 14.34 1.88
C HIS A 448 -17.58 13.43 3.09
N GLN A 449 -16.68 13.83 3.99
CA GLN A 449 -16.27 13.08 5.18
C GLN A 449 -16.35 13.95 6.45
N PRO A 450 -17.54 14.43 6.84
CA PRO A 450 -17.72 15.44 7.89
C PRO A 450 -17.30 14.96 9.29
N GLN A 451 -17.03 13.67 9.47
CA GLN A 451 -16.50 13.11 10.72
C GLN A 451 -15.05 13.52 11.00
N TYR A 452 -14.30 13.99 9.99
CA TYR A 452 -12.90 14.37 10.13
C TYR A 452 -12.74 15.83 10.50
N GLN A 453 -11.71 16.12 11.29
CA GLN A 453 -11.26 17.48 11.60
C GLN A 453 -10.24 17.93 10.55
N PRO A 454 -10.54 18.96 9.73
CA PRO A 454 -9.64 19.44 8.69
C PRO A 454 -8.21 19.69 9.17
N GLU A 455 -8.05 20.35 10.31
CA GLU A 455 -6.77 20.69 10.94
C GLU A 455 -5.98 19.48 11.46
N ALA A 456 -6.63 18.32 11.61
CA ALA A 456 -6.02 17.06 11.96
C ALA A 456 -5.71 16.17 10.76
N CYS A 457 -6.11 16.58 9.55
CA CYS A 457 -5.90 15.84 8.32
C CYS A 457 -4.57 16.22 7.63
N SER A 458 -3.90 15.22 7.09
CA SER A 458 -2.72 15.37 6.24
C SER A 458 -2.85 14.49 4.99
N LEU A 459 -2.35 15.00 3.85
CA LEU A 459 -2.25 14.24 2.62
C LEU A 459 -1.01 13.37 2.62
N VAL A 460 -1.16 12.14 2.16
CA VAL A 460 -0.08 11.16 2.15
C VAL A 460 -0.07 10.35 0.86
N SER A 461 1.12 9.94 0.43
CA SER A 461 1.35 9.15 -0.78
C SER A 461 0.99 7.66 -0.58
N GLY A 462 -0.25 7.37 -0.21
CA GLY A 462 -0.83 6.04 -0.01
C GLY A 462 -0.85 5.53 1.45
N SER A 463 -1.90 4.78 1.82
CA SER A 463 -2.16 4.38 3.21
C SER A 463 -1.05 3.54 3.83
N SER A 464 -0.56 2.51 3.15
CA SER A 464 0.51 1.64 3.65
C SER A 464 1.88 2.34 3.65
N ARG A 465 2.30 2.85 2.49
CA ARG A 465 3.67 3.36 2.26
C ARG A 465 4.01 4.56 3.14
N THR A 466 3.09 5.51 3.29
CA THR A 466 3.39 6.79 3.95
C THR A 466 2.55 7.01 5.20
N ALA A 467 1.26 6.66 5.23
CA ALA A 467 0.50 6.77 6.48
C ALA A 467 0.96 5.77 7.54
N LEU A 468 0.71 4.47 7.34
CA LEU A 468 0.94 3.45 8.35
C LEU A 468 2.42 3.18 8.60
N SER A 469 3.28 3.18 7.57
CA SER A 469 4.72 2.94 7.79
C SER A 469 5.42 4.08 8.53
N ILE A 470 5.05 5.35 8.28
CA ILE A 470 5.60 6.48 9.04
C ILE A 470 5.10 6.43 10.48
N LEU A 471 3.80 6.13 10.66
CA LEU A 471 3.23 5.95 11.98
C LEU A 471 3.96 4.86 12.78
N GLY A 472 4.16 3.70 12.16
CA GLY A 472 4.69 2.50 12.79
C GLY A 472 6.20 2.48 13.00
N PHE A 473 6.98 3.08 12.09
CA PHE A 473 8.44 3.07 12.20
C PHE A 473 9.01 4.35 12.82
N HIS A 474 8.29 5.48 12.77
CA HIS A 474 8.89 6.78 13.07
C HIS A 474 8.10 7.67 14.04
N CYS A 475 6.81 7.40 14.28
CA CYS A 475 5.98 8.28 15.13
C CYS A 475 5.70 7.74 16.54
N GLY A 476 6.11 6.50 16.83
CA GLY A 476 6.04 5.91 18.16
C GLY A 476 4.90 4.91 18.39
N ILE A 477 4.06 4.64 17.39
CA ILE A 477 3.08 3.53 17.45
C ILE A 477 3.72 2.27 16.86
N SER A 478 4.70 1.70 17.55
CA SER A 478 5.56 0.64 17.00
C SER A 478 4.93 -0.75 16.93
N GLU A 479 3.87 -0.99 17.71
CA GLU A 479 3.28 -2.33 17.87
C GLU A 479 1.77 -2.31 17.59
N VAL A 480 1.25 -3.33 16.89
CA VAL A 480 -0.19 -3.43 16.59
C VAL A 480 -0.77 -4.81 16.88
N VAL A 481 -1.99 -4.84 17.41
CA VAL A 481 -2.85 -6.03 17.47
C VAL A 481 -3.80 -6.02 16.28
N ILE A 482 -3.87 -7.13 15.54
CA ILE A 482 -4.67 -7.26 14.31
C ILE A 482 -5.50 -8.56 14.33
N PRO A 483 -6.66 -8.59 13.66
CA PRO A 483 -7.32 -9.85 13.35
C PRO A 483 -6.49 -10.68 12.36
N ASP A 484 -6.54 -12.00 12.49
CA ASP A 484 -5.87 -12.92 11.55
C ASP A 484 -6.51 -12.86 10.16
N LEU A 485 -5.82 -13.40 9.16
CA LEU A 485 -6.18 -13.28 7.74
C LEU A 485 -6.20 -11.81 7.26
N SER A 486 -5.58 -10.90 8.01
CA SER A 486 -5.32 -9.53 7.58
C SER A 486 -4.25 -9.46 6.49
N TRP A 487 -4.21 -8.33 5.78
CA TRP A 487 -3.05 -7.98 4.97
C TRP A 487 -1.80 -7.77 5.85
N SER A 488 -0.63 -7.70 5.20
CA SER A 488 0.69 -7.69 5.85
C SER A 488 1.04 -6.42 6.62
N TYR A 489 0.39 -6.17 7.75
CA TYR A 489 0.71 -5.06 8.67
C TYR A 489 2.16 -5.11 9.20
N GLU A 490 2.80 -6.28 9.22
CA GLU A 490 4.22 -6.44 9.56
C GLU A 490 5.18 -5.65 8.65
N GLN A 491 4.68 -5.16 7.52
CA GLN A 491 5.43 -4.28 6.62
C GLN A 491 5.41 -2.82 7.05
N CYS A 492 4.51 -2.42 7.96
CA CYS A 492 4.33 -1.04 8.41
C CYS A 492 4.68 -0.82 9.89
N PHE A 493 4.77 -1.89 10.68
CA PHE A 493 4.96 -1.83 12.13
C PHE A 493 6.14 -2.70 12.56
N VAL A 494 6.82 -2.29 13.64
CA VAL A 494 7.97 -3.04 14.19
C VAL A 494 7.55 -4.43 14.68
N LYS A 495 6.36 -4.52 15.28
CA LYS A 495 5.82 -5.79 15.80
C LYS A 495 4.31 -5.88 15.61
N THR A 496 3.85 -7.07 15.23
CA THR A 496 2.43 -7.39 15.10
C THR A 496 2.05 -8.54 16.03
N TYR A 497 0.88 -8.44 16.66
CA TYR A 497 0.23 -9.52 17.39
C TYR A 497 -1.05 -9.88 16.66
N THR A 498 -1.29 -11.17 16.43
CA THR A 498 -2.44 -11.62 15.67
C THR A 498 -3.39 -12.43 16.53
N VAL A 499 -4.69 -12.16 16.37
CA VAL A 499 -5.77 -12.91 17.03
C VAL A 499 -6.63 -13.60 15.97
N PRO A 500 -6.91 -14.91 16.10
CA PRO A 500 -7.72 -15.62 15.12
C PRO A 500 -9.10 -15.01 14.92
N LEU A 501 -9.67 -15.13 13.73
CA LEU A 501 -11.09 -14.85 13.51
C LEU A 501 -11.97 -15.96 14.12
N SER A 502 -13.25 -15.65 14.30
CA SER A 502 -14.30 -16.63 14.61
C SER A 502 -14.49 -17.62 13.46
N ALA A 503 -15.22 -18.73 13.70
CA ALA A 503 -15.48 -19.74 12.68
C ALA A 503 -16.27 -19.20 11.47
N SER A 504 -17.06 -18.14 11.68
CA SER A 504 -17.80 -17.43 10.64
C SER A 504 -17.02 -16.26 10.03
N LEU A 505 -15.69 -16.21 10.21
CA LEU A 505 -14.81 -15.14 9.72
C LEU A 505 -15.11 -13.74 10.28
N GLY A 506 -15.86 -13.64 11.38
CA GLY A 506 -16.06 -12.40 12.15
C GLY A 506 -14.96 -12.17 13.19
N LEU A 507 -14.91 -10.97 13.78
CA LEU A 507 -13.93 -10.63 14.82
C LEU A 507 -14.13 -11.48 16.09
N ASP A 508 -13.03 -11.94 16.67
CA ASP A 508 -13.00 -12.50 18.02
C ASP A 508 -12.65 -11.37 19.01
N VAL A 509 -13.66 -10.57 19.37
CA VAL A 509 -13.45 -9.40 20.24
C VAL A 509 -12.96 -9.81 21.63
N ASP A 510 -13.45 -10.93 22.18
CA ASP A 510 -12.98 -11.46 23.46
C ASP A 510 -11.50 -11.87 23.37
N GLY A 511 -11.11 -12.57 22.31
CA GLY A 511 -9.71 -12.91 22.06
C GLY A 511 -8.80 -11.69 21.91
N ILE A 512 -9.27 -10.62 21.24
CA ILE A 512 -8.52 -9.37 21.10
C ILE A 512 -8.36 -8.67 22.44
N ILE A 513 -9.43 -8.54 23.21
CA ILE A 513 -9.40 -7.92 24.55
C ILE A 513 -8.46 -8.71 25.48
N ALA A 514 -8.60 -10.03 25.55
CA ALA A 514 -7.73 -10.88 26.36
C ALA A 514 -6.25 -10.76 25.94
N LYS A 515 -5.98 -10.62 24.64
CA LYS A 515 -4.62 -10.40 24.14
C LYS A 515 -4.07 -9.04 24.59
N LEU A 516 -4.88 -7.98 24.54
CA LEU A 516 -4.50 -6.65 25.02
C LEU A 516 -4.24 -6.65 26.52
N GLU A 517 -5.09 -7.28 27.32
CA GLU A 517 -4.91 -7.42 28.77
C GLU A 517 -3.59 -8.12 29.10
N ASN A 518 -3.30 -9.24 28.42
CA ASN A 518 -2.05 -9.98 28.61
C ASN A 518 -0.81 -9.13 28.28
N ILE A 519 -0.83 -8.39 27.16
CA ILE A 519 0.26 -7.51 26.77
C ILE A 519 0.44 -6.38 27.79
N CYS A 520 -0.65 -5.72 28.18
CA CYS A 520 -0.61 -4.60 29.13
C CYS A 520 -0.21 -5.05 30.55
N GLN A 521 -0.53 -6.29 30.93
CA GLN A 521 -0.07 -6.87 32.19
C GLN A 521 1.44 -7.14 32.19
N GLN A 522 1.99 -7.62 31.08
CA GLN A 522 3.42 -7.85 30.92
C GLN A 522 4.21 -6.55 30.75
N ASP A 523 3.62 -5.55 30.10
CA ASP A 523 4.19 -4.23 29.92
C ASP A 523 3.13 -3.13 30.08
N PRO A 524 3.02 -2.53 31.28
CA PRO A 524 2.07 -1.44 31.56
C PRO A 524 2.28 -0.18 30.71
N SER A 525 3.45 -0.01 30.07
CA SER A 525 3.73 1.13 29.20
C SER A 525 3.25 0.91 27.75
N TRP A 526 2.84 -0.31 27.40
CA TRP A 526 2.43 -0.67 26.03
C TRP A 526 1.36 0.24 25.41
N PRO A 527 0.30 0.68 26.12
CA PRO A 527 -0.70 1.59 25.56
C PRO A 527 -0.16 2.93 25.03
N GLN A 528 1.06 3.33 25.41
CA GLN A 528 1.71 4.55 24.91
C GLN A 528 2.30 4.38 23.50
N ARG A 529 2.48 3.15 23.04
CA ARG A 529 3.13 2.81 21.76
C ARG A 529 2.42 1.72 20.95
N GLY A 530 1.35 1.16 21.50
CA GLY A 530 0.58 0.06 20.94
C GLY A 530 -0.77 0.50 20.42
N ALA A 531 -1.24 -0.12 19.34
CA ALA A 531 -2.57 0.11 18.79
C ALA A 531 -3.31 -1.19 18.44
N VAL A 532 -4.62 -1.11 18.27
CA VAL A 532 -5.42 -2.12 17.57
C VAL A 532 -5.72 -1.59 16.17
N ALA A 533 -5.37 -2.35 15.12
CA ALA A 533 -5.70 -1.97 13.75
C ALA A 533 -6.93 -2.74 13.25
N ILE A 534 -7.90 -2.02 12.71
CA ILE A 534 -9.15 -2.55 12.16
C ILE A 534 -9.21 -2.15 10.70
N ASN A 535 -9.32 -3.14 9.81
CA ASN A 535 -9.66 -2.92 8.41
C ASN A 535 -11.07 -3.48 8.18
N ASN A 536 -12.04 -2.60 7.95
CA ASN A 536 -13.44 -2.98 7.77
C ASN A 536 -14.08 -2.12 6.65
N PRO A 537 -14.56 -2.71 5.54
CA PRO A 537 -14.53 -4.12 5.17
C PRO A 537 -13.14 -4.77 5.15
N HIS A 538 -13.09 -6.04 5.54
CA HIS A 538 -11.85 -6.74 5.85
C HIS A 538 -11.15 -7.36 4.64
N ASN A 539 -9.88 -7.01 4.46
CA ASN A 539 -8.92 -7.70 3.61
C ASN A 539 -8.09 -8.66 4.48
N ALA A 540 -8.16 -9.97 4.28
CA ALA A 540 -8.38 -10.64 2.99
C ALA A 540 -9.69 -11.43 2.84
N THR A 541 -10.60 -11.39 3.82
CA THR A 541 -11.77 -12.29 3.88
C THR A 541 -13.01 -11.80 3.14
N GLY A 542 -13.07 -10.52 2.79
CA GLY A 542 -14.25 -9.95 2.16
C GLY A 542 -15.44 -9.73 3.10
N GLN A 543 -15.18 -9.69 4.41
CA GLN A 543 -16.24 -9.58 5.41
C GLN A 543 -16.42 -8.16 5.91
N ILE A 544 -17.67 -7.76 6.17
CA ILE A 544 -18.01 -6.63 7.03
C ILE A 544 -18.18 -7.18 8.44
N PHE A 545 -17.39 -6.67 9.39
CA PHE A 545 -17.53 -7.07 10.79
C PHE A 545 -18.77 -6.44 11.43
N ASN A 546 -19.31 -7.11 12.44
CA ASN A 546 -20.52 -6.70 13.13
C ASN A 546 -20.31 -5.34 13.86
N ASP A 547 -21.23 -4.39 13.67
CA ASP A 547 -21.13 -3.04 14.27
C ASP A 547 -21.05 -3.08 15.80
N ALA A 548 -21.82 -3.97 16.45
CA ALA A 548 -21.82 -4.08 17.91
C ALA A 548 -20.46 -4.60 18.43
N ASP A 549 -19.86 -5.55 17.72
CA ASP A 549 -18.53 -6.09 18.04
C ASP A 549 -17.43 -5.02 17.89
N ILE A 550 -17.43 -4.28 16.77
CA ILE A 550 -16.50 -3.18 16.54
C ILE A 550 -16.69 -2.11 17.61
N ARG A 551 -17.93 -1.71 17.91
CA ARG A 551 -18.23 -0.71 18.95
C ARG A 551 -17.73 -1.16 20.31
N ARG A 552 -17.93 -2.43 20.68
CA ARG A 552 -17.45 -3.00 21.94
C ARG A 552 -15.92 -2.94 22.02
N LEU A 553 -15.23 -3.34 20.95
CA LEU A 553 -13.77 -3.30 20.86
C LEU A 553 -13.23 -1.86 20.97
N ILE A 554 -13.78 -0.93 20.18
CA ILE A 554 -13.37 0.48 20.21
C ILE A 554 -13.61 1.07 21.61
N THR A 555 -14.76 0.82 22.22
CA THR A 555 -15.07 1.30 23.58
C THR A 555 -14.00 0.82 24.57
N TYR A 556 -13.67 -0.48 24.55
CA TYR A 556 -12.65 -1.04 25.42
C TYR A 556 -11.28 -0.39 25.19
N CYS A 557 -10.84 -0.26 23.93
CA CYS A 557 -9.54 0.32 23.59
C CYS A 557 -9.42 1.77 24.11
N LEU A 558 -10.40 2.61 23.80
CA LEU A 558 -10.37 4.02 24.16
C LEU A 558 -10.46 4.24 25.68
N GLN A 559 -11.28 3.45 26.39
CA GLN A 559 -11.34 3.49 27.86
C GLN A 559 -10.01 3.11 28.51
N ASN A 560 -9.28 2.16 27.91
CA ASN A 560 -7.97 1.70 28.38
C ASN A 560 -6.79 2.44 27.75
N LYS A 561 -7.02 3.60 27.10
CA LYS A 561 -6.01 4.45 26.48
C LYS A 561 -5.18 3.76 25.38
N VAL A 562 -5.71 2.69 24.78
CA VAL A 562 -5.10 2.00 23.63
C VAL A 562 -5.49 2.74 22.35
N TYR A 563 -4.53 2.96 21.46
CA TYR A 563 -4.80 3.57 20.15
C TYR A 563 -5.62 2.65 19.26
N VAL A 564 -6.47 3.23 18.43
CA VAL A 564 -7.21 2.51 17.39
C VAL A 564 -6.78 3.04 16.03
N ILE A 565 -6.28 2.16 15.17
CA ILE A 565 -5.98 2.47 13.78
C ILE A 565 -7.16 2.00 12.93
N ASP A 566 -7.79 2.94 12.27
CA ASP A 566 -8.92 2.75 11.36
C ASP A 566 -8.39 2.73 9.93
N ASP A 567 -8.11 1.53 9.42
CA ASP A 567 -7.62 1.29 8.05
C ASP A 567 -8.81 1.23 7.09
N LEU A 568 -9.08 2.37 6.46
CA LEU A 568 -10.23 2.60 5.61
C LEU A 568 -9.90 2.42 4.12
N ALA A 569 -9.09 1.40 3.80
CA ALA A 569 -8.74 1.08 2.42
C ALA A 569 -9.93 0.64 1.56
N TYR A 570 -11.04 0.19 2.15
CA TYR A 570 -12.25 -0.33 1.48
C TYR A 570 -13.54 0.35 1.94
N GLN A 571 -13.46 1.58 2.46
CA GLN A 571 -14.62 2.27 3.02
C GLN A 571 -15.81 2.26 2.03
N ASN A 572 -16.96 1.72 2.46
CA ASN A 572 -18.19 1.56 1.67
C ASN A 572 -18.06 0.77 0.34
N VAL A 573 -16.95 0.05 0.13
CA VAL A 573 -16.80 -0.87 -1.01
C VAL A 573 -17.49 -2.19 -0.65
N ALA A 574 -18.51 -2.57 -1.42
CA ALA A 574 -19.18 -3.86 -1.25
C ALA A 574 -19.91 -4.28 -2.55
N PRO A 575 -20.03 -5.58 -2.83
CA PRO A 575 -20.76 -6.10 -3.98
C PRO A 575 -22.27 -6.11 -3.70
N VAL A 576 -22.88 -4.92 -3.62
CA VAL A 576 -24.32 -4.74 -3.40
C VAL A 576 -24.86 -3.69 -4.38
N ARG A 577 -26.19 -3.70 -4.63
CA ARG A 577 -26.83 -2.73 -5.53
C ARG A 577 -26.90 -1.32 -4.93
N ASP A 578 -27.00 -1.25 -3.60
CA ASP A 578 -27.04 0.00 -2.86
C ASP A 578 -25.65 0.39 -2.33
N LEU A 579 -25.52 1.59 -1.76
CA LEU A 579 -24.29 2.05 -1.11
C LEU A 579 -24.42 1.77 0.39
N PRO A 580 -23.71 0.78 0.95
CA PRO A 580 -23.81 0.48 2.37
C PRO A 580 -23.21 1.63 3.17
N GLU A 581 -23.80 1.91 4.33
CA GLU A 581 -23.22 2.82 5.31
C GLU A 581 -22.45 2.01 6.35
N ILE A 582 -21.13 1.89 6.14
CA ILE A 582 -20.24 1.20 7.07
C ILE A 582 -19.61 2.27 7.95
N LYS A 583 -19.94 2.28 9.25
CA LYS A 583 -19.43 3.31 10.15
C LYS A 583 -17.92 3.18 10.32
N THR A 584 -17.23 4.31 10.20
CA THR A 584 -15.80 4.43 10.52
C THR A 584 -15.57 4.37 12.03
N ALA A 585 -14.37 4.01 12.47
CA ALA A 585 -14.04 4.04 13.90
C ALA A 585 -14.17 5.46 14.46
N ARG A 586 -13.92 6.48 13.64
CA ARG A 586 -14.11 7.89 14.04
C ARG A 586 -15.58 8.22 14.31
N GLN A 587 -16.50 7.81 13.44
CA GLN A 587 -17.94 7.99 13.65
C GLN A 587 -18.41 7.26 14.91
N ILE A 588 -17.95 6.03 15.13
CA ILE A 588 -18.26 5.26 16.33
C ILE A 588 -17.72 5.98 17.58
N ALA A 589 -16.47 6.47 17.57
CA ALA A 589 -15.89 7.21 18.68
C ALA A 589 -16.67 8.50 19.00
N ALA A 590 -17.10 9.25 17.97
CA ALA A 590 -17.92 10.44 18.14
C ALA A 590 -19.28 10.13 18.77
N GLU A 591 -19.92 9.01 18.40
CA GLU A 591 -21.13 8.53 19.06
C GLU A 591 -20.90 8.14 20.53
N LEU A 592 -19.79 7.47 20.82
CA LEU A 592 -19.43 7.10 22.19
C LEU A 592 -19.19 8.32 23.07
N VAL A 593 -18.61 9.40 22.53
CA VAL A 593 -18.48 10.69 23.23
C VAL A 593 -19.85 11.29 23.50
N ARG A 594 -20.74 11.36 22.49
CA ARG A 594 -22.10 11.89 22.66
C ARG A 594 -22.91 11.13 23.71
N HIS A 595 -22.67 9.82 23.85
CA HIS A 595 -23.34 8.99 24.85
C HIS A 595 -22.61 8.97 26.22
N GLY A 596 -21.50 9.69 26.38
CA GLY A 596 -20.73 9.73 27.63
C GLY A 596 -19.97 8.44 27.97
N ALA A 597 -19.81 7.52 27.01
CA ALA A 597 -19.09 6.26 27.21
C ALA A 597 -17.56 6.42 27.17
N VAL A 598 -17.07 7.43 26.45
CA VAL A 598 -15.66 7.86 26.38
C VAL A 598 -15.59 9.38 26.36
N THR A 599 -14.45 9.96 26.74
CA THR A 599 -14.19 11.41 26.65
C THR A 599 -13.65 11.80 25.28
N GLU A 600 -13.69 13.09 24.93
CA GLU A 600 -13.06 13.60 23.70
C GLU A 600 -11.57 13.26 23.63
N ALA A 601 -10.84 13.46 24.73
CA ALA A 601 -9.42 13.11 24.82
C ALA A 601 -9.13 11.61 24.63
N GLN A 602 -10.07 10.73 24.99
CA GLN A 602 -9.97 9.31 24.67
C GLN A 602 -10.23 9.08 23.18
N ALA A 603 -11.26 9.69 22.60
CA ALA A 603 -11.59 9.58 21.18
C ALA A 603 -10.48 10.09 20.24
N ASP A 604 -9.66 11.05 20.67
CA ASP A 604 -8.50 11.55 19.91
C ASP A 604 -7.43 10.48 19.64
N ARG A 605 -7.48 9.34 20.34
CA ARG A 605 -6.61 8.17 20.12
C ARG A 605 -7.02 7.30 18.94
N VAL A 606 -8.13 7.60 18.26
CA VAL A 606 -8.41 7.01 16.94
C VAL A 606 -7.53 7.71 15.91
N ILE A 607 -6.91 6.95 15.02
CA ILE A 607 -6.14 7.41 13.87
C ILE A 607 -6.76 6.77 12.64
N SER A 608 -7.25 7.58 11.69
CA SER A 608 -7.93 7.09 10.49
C SER A 608 -7.07 7.28 9.26
N ALA A 609 -6.86 6.23 8.47
CA ALA A 609 -6.17 6.26 7.18
C ALA A 609 -7.16 5.92 6.06
N HIS A 610 -7.69 6.95 5.39
CA HIS A 610 -8.67 6.83 4.31
C HIS A 610 -7.97 6.79 2.96
N SER A 611 -8.07 5.67 2.23
CA SER A 611 -7.47 5.57 0.89
C SER A 611 -8.48 5.65 -0.23
N MET A 612 -8.13 6.40 -1.27
CA MET A 612 -8.86 6.49 -2.54
C MET A 612 -8.62 5.27 -3.45
N SER A 613 -7.70 4.37 -3.06
CA SER A 613 -7.23 3.29 -3.94
C SER A 613 -8.32 2.30 -4.36
N LYS A 614 -9.25 1.97 -3.46
CA LYS A 614 -10.35 1.03 -3.73
C LYS A 614 -11.71 1.69 -3.62
N THR A 615 -11.83 2.66 -2.71
CA THR A 615 -13.02 3.51 -2.59
C THR A 615 -13.29 4.22 -3.92
N ASP A 616 -12.30 4.89 -4.50
CA ASP A 616 -12.51 5.69 -5.72
C ASP A 616 -12.05 4.98 -6.99
N SER A 617 -11.70 3.69 -6.89
CA SER A 617 -11.03 2.94 -7.94
C SER A 617 -9.76 3.64 -8.49
N TYR A 618 -9.02 4.34 -7.63
CA TYR A 618 -7.91 5.24 -8.02
C TYR A 618 -6.56 4.79 -7.42
N ALA A 619 -6.21 3.51 -7.60
CA ALA A 619 -5.10 2.87 -6.87
C ALA A 619 -3.70 3.32 -7.31
N GLY A 620 -3.53 3.56 -8.62
CA GLY A 620 -2.28 4.03 -9.21
C GLY A 620 -1.92 5.45 -8.83
N ALA A 621 -2.86 6.22 -8.29
CA ALA A 621 -2.65 7.59 -7.88
C ALA A 621 -1.87 7.76 -6.57
N ARG A 622 -1.79 6.68 -5.78
CA ARG A 622 -1.07 6.67 -4.51
C ARG A 622 -1.49 7.82 -3.59
N LEU A 623 -2.79 7.96 -3.38
CA LEU A 623 -3.36 9.01 -2.53
C LEU A 623 -4.11 8.42 -1.34
N ALA A 624 -3.92 9.02 -0.18
CA ALA A 624 -4.73 8.79 1.02
C ALA A 624 -4.74 10.07 1.89
N VAL A 625 -5.74 10.15 2.76
CA VAL A 625 -5.85 11.15 3.81
C VAL A 625 -5.70 10.44 5.15
N ILE A 626 -4.82 10.94 6.01
CA ILE A 626 -4.69 10.48 7.38
C ILE A 626 -5.19 11.56 8.34
N GLU A 627 -5.97 11.18 9.35
CA GLU A 627 -6.40 12.06 10.43
C GLU A 627 -5.75 11.61 11.75
N ILE A 628 -4.98 12.50 12.38
CA ILE A 628 -4.33 12.29 13.68
C ILE A 628 -4.70 13.45 14.60
N ARG A 629 -5.62 13.25 15.54
CA ARG A 629 -6.04 14.31 16.47
C ARG A 629 -5.06 14.53 17.61
N GLU A 630 -4.38 13.48 18.06
CA GLU A 630 -3.37 13.62 19.11
C GLU A 630 -2.17 14.44 18.62
N ARG A 631 -2.07 15.67 19.13
CA ARG A 631 -1.09 16.68 18.70
C ARG A 631 0.36 16.18 18.66
N LYS A 632 0.80 15.43 19.67
CA LYS A 632 2.20 14.94 19.76
C LYS A 632 2.56 13.99 18.61
N ILE A 633 1.63 13.11 18.25
CA ILE A 633 1.83 12.17 17.13
C ILE A 633 1.70 12.94 15.81
N ARG A 634 0.70 13.82 15.68
CA ARG A 634 0.48 14.65 14.50
C ARG A 634 1.70 15.50 14.14
N GLU A 635 2.30 16.19 15.11
CA GLU A 635 3.48 17.04 14.89
C GLU A 635 4.68 16.23 14.39
N ARG A 636 4.94 15.05 14.97
CA ARG A 636 6.00 14.14 14.51
C ARG A 636 5.74 13.60 13.11
N PHE A 637 4.49 13.22 12.85
CA PHE A 637 4.06 12.71 11.55
C PHE A 637 4.22 13.79 10.47
N ASN A 638 3.71 15.00 10.72
CA ASN A 638 3.76 16.11 9.78
C ASN A 638 5.19 16.57 9.51
N ALA A 639 6.07 16.56 10.52
CA ALA A 639 7.48 16.86 10.33
C ALA A 639 8.16 15.91 9.33
N LEU A 640 7.83 14.61 9.38
CA LEU A 640 8.36 13.61 8.44
C LEU A 640 7.70 13.75 7.05
N ASN A 641 6.37 13.89 7.03
CA ASN A 641 5.60 13.96 5.79
C ASN A 641 5.91 15.22 4.96
N ALA A 642 6.31 16.33 5.60
CA ALA A 642 6.68 17.57 4.91
C ALA A 642 7.88 17.43 3.95
N HIS A 643 8.69 16.40 4.11
CA HIS A 643 9.80 16.11 3.19
C HIS A 643 9.46 15.10 2.09
N ILE A 644 8.23 14.58 2.10
CA ILE A 644 7.71 13.73 1.03
C ILE A 644 6.98 14.65 0.07
N GLN A 645 7.46 14.73 -1.16
CA GLN A 645 6.82 15.56 -2.17
C GLN A 645 5.44 14.96 -2.49
N PRO A 646 4.37 15.77 -2.43
CA PRO A 646 3.01 15.31 -2.66
C PRO A 646 2.82 14.86 -4.12
N ASN A 647 1.93 13.90 -4.33
CA ASN A 647 1.49 13.50 -5.68
C ASN A 647 0.50 14.54 -6.22
N ILE A 648 1.02 15.66 -6.71
CA ILE A 648 0.25 16.85 -7.08
C ILE A 648 -0.81 16.56 -8.16
N THR A 649 -0.49 15.74 -9.15
CA THR A 649 -1.44 15.40 -10.21
C THR A 649 -2.56 14.50 -9.67
N ALA A 650 -2.21 13.55 -8.79
CA ALA A 650 -3.21 12.74 -8.09
C ALA A 650 -4.16 13.61 -7.25
N ILE A 651 -3.60 14.61 -6.55
CA ILE A 651 -4.37 15.57 -5.74
C ILE A 651 -5.27 16.41 -6.63
N TYR A 652 -4.76 16.94 -7.75
CA TYR A 652 -5.53 17.72 -8.71
C TYR A 652 -6.74 16.95 -9.25
N ILE A 653 -6.55 15.73 -9.77
CA ILE A 653 -7.65 14.92 -10.31
C ILE A 653 -8.66 14.55 -9.20
N SER A 654 -8.17 14.25 -8.00
CA SER A 654 -9.06 13.94 -6.88
C SER A 654 -9.81 15.18 -6.39
N TYR A 655 -9.18 16.37 -6.42
CA TYR A 655 -9.82 17.64 -6.10
C TYR A 655 -10.98 17.91 -7.06
N LEU A 656 -10.75 17.75 -8.37
CA LEU A 656 -11.82 17.86 -9.36
C LEU A 656 -12.98 16.90 -9.10
N PHE A 657 -12.69 15.67 -8.67
CA PHE A 657 -13.70 14.67 -8.33
C PHE A 657 -14.49 15.05 -7.06
N TYR A 658 -13.80 15.45 -5.99
CA TYR A 658 -14.41 15.74 -4.69
C TYR A 658 -15.04 17.14 -4.59
N ARG A 659 -14.66 18.11 -5.41
CA ARG A 659 -15.33 19.43 -5.44
C ARG A 659 -16.73 19.36 -6.04
N SER A 660 -17.05 18.27 -6.72
CA SER A 660 -18.39 18.00 -7.25
C SER A 660 -19.41 17.75 -6.15
N ALA A 661 -20.70 17.84 -6.53
CA ALA A 661 -21.79 17.64 -5.61
C ALA A 661 -21.77 16.24 -4.95
N PRO A 662 -22.11 16.10 -3.66
CA PRO A 662 -22.17 14.81 -2.97
C PRO A 662 -23.00 13.73 -3.68
N GLN A 663 -24.05 14.14 -4.39
CA GLN A 663 -24.89 13.22 -5.16
C GLN A 663 -24.09 12.54 -6.29
N ALA A 664 -23.26 13.28 -7.03
CA ALA A 664 -22.47 12.75 -8.14
C ALA A 664 -21.42 11.74 -7.65
N THR A 665 -20.66 12.11 -6.61
CA THR A 665 -19.66 11.23 -5.99
C THR A 665 -20.30 9.95 -5.43
N ARG A 666 -21.46 10.05 -4.79
CA ARG A 666 -22.20 8.87 -4.30
C ARG A 666 -22.72 8.01 -5.45
N ALA A 667 -23.23 8.61 -6.52
CA ALA A 667 -23.66 7.89 -7.71
C ALA A 667 -22.51 7.10 -8.35
N PHE A 668 -21.30 7.67 -8.40
CA PHE A 668 -20.09 6.95 -8.82
C PHE A 668 -19.82 5.73 -7.92
N TRP A 669 -19.86 5.89 -6.59
CA TRP A 669 -19.66 4.77 -5.66
C TRP A 669 -20.74 3.69 -5.75
N HIS A 670 -21.99 4.08 -6.03
CA HIS A 670 -23.10 3.16 -6.33
C HIS A 670 -22.83 2.36 -7.61
N LEU A 671 -22.39 3.01 -8.69
CA LEU A 671 -22.02 2.34 -9.94
C LEU A 671 -20.89 1.32 -9.73
N ARG A 672 -19.84 1.70 -9.00
CA ARG A 672 -18.75 0.79 -8.61
C ARG A 672 -19.28 -0.45 -7.88
N ASN A 673 -20.14 -0.27 -6.88
CA ASN A 673 -20.71 -1.38 -6.11
C ASN A 673 -21.62 -2.27 -6.96
N SER A 674 -22.39 -1.67 -7.87
CA SER A 674 -23.25 -2.40 -8.82
C SER A 674 -22.42 -3.28 -9.76
N ILE A 675 -21.32 -2.77 -10.30
CA ILE A 675 -20.37 -3.57 -11.12
C ILE A 675 -19.80 -4.72 -10.29
N LEU A 676 -19.39 -4.48 -9.04
CA LEU A 676 -18.89 -5.54 -8.15
C LEU A 676 -19.96 -6.60 -7.85
N TYR A 677 -21.22 -6.18 -7.68
CA TYR A 677 -22.36 -7.06 -7.48
C TYR A 677 -22.58 -7.96 -8.71
N GLU A 678 -22.61 -7.40 -9.91
CA GLU A 678 -22.76 -8.16 -11.17
C GLU A 678 -21.64 -9.18 -11.35
N ARG A 679 -20.40 -8.77 -11.08
CA ARG A 679 -19.24 -9.66 -11.11
C ARG A 679 -19.37 -10.79 -10.08
N THR A 680 -19.90 -10.51 -8.88
CA THR A 680 -20.17 -11.54 -7.87
C THR A 680 -21.22 -12.54 -8.36
N GLN A 681 -22.32 -12.06 -8.96
CA GLN A 681 -23.36 -12.92 -9.52
C GLN A 681 -22.81 -13.81 -10.65
N ALA A 682 -21.90 -13.28 -11.48
CA ALA A 682 -21.21 -14.08 -12.49
C ALA A 682 -20.39 -15.23 -11.90
N LEU A 683 -19.65 -14.99 -10.80
CA LEU A 683 -18.90 -16.04 -10.11
C LEU A 683 -19.83 -17.13 -9.54
N LEU A 684 -20.92 -16.72 -8.88
CA LEU A 684 -21.89 -17.65 -8.29
C LEU A 684 -22.57 -18.49 -9.37
N ARG A 685 -23.00 -17.84 -10.46
CA ARG A 685 -23.59 -18.52 -11.62
C ARG A 685 -22.62 -19.49 -12.29
N ALA A 686 -21.30 -19.24 -12.25
CA ALA A 686 -20.31 -20.18 -12.74
C ALA A 686 -20.31 -21.50 -11.95
N VAL A 687 -20.49 -21.42 -10.63
CA VAL A 687 -20.60 -22.58 -9.73
C VAL A 687 -21.91 -23.30 -9.94
N GLU A 688 -23.03 -22.58 -10.02
CA GLU A 688 -24.37 -23.17 -10.28
C GLU A 688 -24.42 -23.91 -11.62
N ASN A 689 -23.75 -23.39 -12.65
CA ASN A 689 -23.67 -23.99 -13.97
C ASN A 689 -22.78 -25.25 -14.02
N LEU A 690 -22.05 -25.58 -12.95
CA LEU A 690 -21.17 -26.74 -12.90
C LEU A 690 -21.96 -27.98 -12.44
N PRO A 691 -22.15 -29.00 -13.30
CA PRO A 691 -22.84 -30.23 -12.92
C PRO A 691 -22.18 -30.90 -11.71
N SER A 692 -22.96 -31.57 -10.85
CA SER A 692 -22.46 -32.18 -9.61
C SER A 692 -21.39 -33.25 -9.86
N ASP A 693 -21.48 -33.98 -10.97
CA ASP A 693 -20.47 -34.96 -11.42
C ASP A 693 -19.15 -34.30 -11.83
N ARG A 694 -19.20 -33.03 -12.26
CA ARG A 694 -18.02 -32.21 -12.60
C ARG A 694 -17.51 -31.36 -11.43
N ASN A 695 -18.11 -31.50 -10.24
CA ASN A 695 -17.62 -30.87 -9.01
C ASN A 695 -17.32 -31.89 -7.89
N PRO A 696 -16.50 -32.93 -8.14
CA PRO A 696 -16.24 -33.99 -7.17
C PRO A 696 -15.59 -33.50 -5.88
N PHE A 697 -14.89 -32.37 -5.89
CA PHE A 697 -14.23 -31.83 -4.69
C PHE A 697 -15.06 -30.78 -3.94
N GLY A 698 -16.29 -30.52 -4.37
CA GLY A 698 -17.20 -29.59 -3.69
C GLY A 698 -16.66 -28.16 -3.67
N LEU A 699 -16.19 -27.67 -4.82
CA LEU A 699 -15.80 -26.28 -4.98
C LEU A 699 -17.02 -25.37 -4.79
N THR A 700 -16.89 -24.38 -3.91
CA THR A 700 -17.94 -23.39 -3.63
C THR A 700 -17.32 -21.99 -3.55
N ILE A 701 -18.11 -20.97 -3.90
CA ILE A 701 -17.70 -19.57 -3.76
C ILE A 701 -18.54 -18.93 -2.67
N ILE A 702 -17.88 -18.40 -1.65
CA ILE A 702 -18.47 -17.59 -0.59
C ILE A 702 -18.40 -16.13 -1.08
N PRO A 703 -19.55 -15.46 -1.29
CA PRO A 703 -19.55 -14.08 -1.73
C PRO A 703 -19.02 -13.16 -0.61
N PRO A 704 -18.36 -12.03 -0.96
CA PRO A 704 -18.00 -11.03 0.03
C PRO A 704 -19.26 -10.33 0.54
N THR A 705 -19.31 -10.04 1.84
CA THR A 705 -20.28 -9.08 2.38
C THR A 705 -19.79 -7.63 2.22
N GLY A 706 -18.48 -7.43 2.09
CA GLY A 706 -17.83 -6.16 1.76
C GLY A 706 -16.46 -6.33 1.10
N SER A 707 -15.79 -5.23 0.78
CA SER A 707 -14.60 -5.18 -0.08
C SER A 707 -14.87 -5.81 -1.45
N LEU A 708 -13.86 -6.43 -2.05
CA LEU A 708 -13.88 -7.03 -3.38
C LEU A 708 -13.32 -8.46 -3.43
N TYR A 709 -13.30 -9.17 -2.29
CA TYR A 709 -12.62 -10.46 -2.11
C TYR A 709 -13.56 -11.64 -1.82
N PRO A 710 -14.09 -12.32 -2.85
CA PRO A 710 -14.78 -13.60 -2.70
C PRO A 710 -13.79 -14.70 -2.30
N LEU A 711 -14.30 -15.74 -1.65
CA LEU A 711 -13.49 -16.89 -1.25
C LEU A 711 -13.93 -18.15 -2.01
N LEU A 712 -13.00 -18.82 -2.69
CA LEU A 712 -13.22 -20.10 -3.33
C LEU A 712 -12.76 -21.22 -2.38
N GLN A 713 -13.70 -21.96 -1.82
CA GLN A 713 -13.44 -23.05 -0.88
C GLN A 713 -13.43 -24.40 -1.60
N VAL A 714 -12.44 -25.23 -1.27
CA VAL A 714 -12.35 -26.64 -1.68
C VAL A 714 -12.91 -27.50 -0.54
N GLY A 715 -14.15 -27.97 -0.67
CA GLY A 715 -14.81 -28.74 0.39
C GLY A 715 -14.12 -30.07 0.73
N ARG A 716 -13.55 -30.74 -0.28
CA ARG A 716 -12.78 -31.99 -0.11
C ARG A 716 -11.41 -31.84 -0.75
N LEU A 717 -10.42 -31.43 0.03
CA LEU A 717 -9.02 -31.42 -0.41
C LEU A 717 -8.35 -32.76 -0.02
N PRO A 718 -7.86 -33.57 -0.98
CA PRO A 718 -7.16 -34.82 -0.68
C PRO A 718 -5.98 -34.64 0.26
N ALA A 719 -5.70 -35.66 1.08
CA ALA A 719 -4.60 -35.64 2.01
C ALA A 719 -3.26 -35.46 1.28
N GLY A 720 -2.38 -34.63 1.84
CA GLY A 720 -1.05 -34.35 1.27
C GLY A 720 -1.02 -33.30 0.16
N LEU A 721 -2.16 -32.82 -0.35
CA LEU A 721 -2.20 -31.75 -1.34
C LEU A 721 -2.18 -30.37 -0.67
N SER A 722 -1.37 -29.46 -1.24
CA SER A 722 -1.27 -28.06 -0.79
C SER A 722 -1.84 -27.11 -1.84
N LEU A 723 -2.64 -26.14 -1.41
CA LEU A 723 -3.13 -25.08 -2.29
C LEU A 723 -2.02 -24.19 -2.83
N ASP A 724 -0.89 -24.07 -2.13
CA ASP A 724 0.27 -23.34 -2.67
C ASP A 724 0.79 -24.01 -3.94
N TRP A 725 0.92 -25.34 -3.92
CA TRP A 725 1.34 -26.09 -5.08
C TRP A 725 0.34 -25.95 -6.23
N LEU A 726 -0.95 -26.06 -5.93
CA LEU A 726 -2.02 -25.89 -6.91
C LEU A 726 -2.00 -24.47 -7.52
N ALA A 727 -1.79 -23.43 -6.70
CA ALA A 727 -1.68 -22.05 -7.18
C ALA A 727 -0.54 -21.89 -8.18
N SER A 728 0.66 -22.43 -7.89
CA SER A 728 1.81 -22.37 -8.81
C SER A 728 1.57 -23.15 -10.11
N SER A 729 0.89 -24.29 -10.04
CA SER A 729 0.55 -25.07 -11.24
C SER A 729 -0.51 -24.37 -12.10
N LEU A 730 -1.52 -23.77 -11.49
CA LEU A 730 -2.54 -22.98 -12.19
C LEU A 730 -1.95 -21.70 -12.79
N ALA A 731 -1.04 -21.02 -12.10
CA ALA A 731 -0.39 -19.82 -12.61
C ALA A 731 0.36 -20.10 -13.92
N ARG A 732 1.07 -21.24 -14.02
CA ARG A 732 1.72 -21.70 -15.26
C ARG A 732 0.74 -22.00 -16.40
N ALA A 733 -0.52 -22.32 -16.06
CA ALA A 733 -1.62 -22.49 -17.01
C ALA A 733 -2.39 -21.18 -17.29
N GLY A 734 -1.87 -20.02 -16.84
CA GLY A 734 -2.50 -18.71 -17.05
C GLY A 734 -3.65 -18.41 -16.07
N ILE A 735 -3.76 -19.14 -14.96
CA ILE A 735 -4.77 -18.95 -13.91
C ILE A 735 -4.08 -18.57 -12.60
N GLY A 736 -3.98 -17.27 -12.33
CA GLY A 736 -3.35 -16.77 -11.12
C GLY A 736 -4.35 -16.60 -9.98
N MET A 737 -4.21 -17.40 -8.93
CA MET A 737 -4.97 -17.31 -7.67
C MET A 737 -4.04 -17.27 -6.46
N LEU A 738 -4.56 -16.81 -5.32
CA LEU A 738 -3.79 -16.72 -4.09
C LEU A 738 -4.43 -17.55 -2.97
N PRO A 739 -3.72 -18.54 -2.39
CA PRO A 739 -4.21 -19.24 -1.21
C PRO A 739 -4.43 -18.27 -0.05
N LEU A 740 -5.56 -18.41 0.65
CA LEU A 740 -5.90 -17.56 1.80
C LEU A 740 -4.91 -17.76 2.95
N ALA A 741 -4.27 -18.93 3.05
CA ALA A 741 -3.18 -19.19 3.99
C ALA A 741 -2.00 -18.20 3.88
N THR A 742 -1.82 -17.50 2.75
CA THR A 742 -0.84 -16.40 2.60
C THR A 742 -1.06 -15.29 3.64
N PHE A 743 -2.30 -15.11 4.10
CA PHE A 743 -2.71 -14.10 5.07
C PHE A 743 -2.83 -14.65 6.50
N ALA A 744 -2.63 -15.95 6.71
CA ALA A 744 -2.68 -16.54 8.04
C ALA A 744 -1.40 -16.27 8.84
N ARG A 745 -1.55 -16.00 10.13
CA ARG A 745 -0.47 -15.91 11.13
C ARG A 745 -0.75 -16.78 12.36
N THR A 746 -1.94 -17.35 12.48
CA THR A 746 -2.29 -18.31 13.54
C THR A 746 -2.59 -19.69 12.98
N GLU A 747 -2.50 -20.72 13.82
CA GLU A 747 -2.85 -22.10 13.45
C GLU A 747 -4.28 -22.19 12.92
N LYS A 748 -5.25 -21.58 13.62
CA LYS A 748 -6.67 -21.56 13.20
C LYS A 748 -6.87 -20.83 11.87
N GLY A 749 -6.14 -19.73 11.65
CA GLY A 749 -6.12 -19.04 10.37
C GLY A 749 -5.54 -19.91 9.25
N PHE A 750 -4.49 -20.67 9.52
CA PHE A 750 -3.90 -21.60 8.56
C PHE A 750 -4.85 -22.75 8.22
N GLU A 751 -5.51 -23.33 9.22
CA GLU A 751 -6.53 -24.38 9.02
C GLU A 751 -7.70 -23.92 8.15
N THR A 752 -8.12 -22.67 8.33
CA THR A 752 -9.14 -22.04 7.47
C THR A 752 -8.59 -21.76 6.07
N GLY A 753 -7.38 -21.21 6.00
CA GLY A 753 -6.76 -20.76 4.76
C GLY A 753 -6.25 -21.88 3.84
N ARG A 754 -5.90 -23.04 4.39
CA ARG A 754 -5.33 -24.18 3.62
C ARG A 754 -6.32 -24.88 2.70
N THR A 755 -7.62 -24.54 2.79
CA THR A 755 -8.67 -25.08 1.91
C THR A 755 -9.35 -24.01 1.07
N THR A 756 -8.85 -22.76 1.13
CA THR A 756 -9.53 -21.60 0.54
C THR A 756 -8.59 -20.76 -0.30
N PHE A 757 -9.00 -20.38 -1.50
CA PHE A 757 -8.37 -19.33 -2.30
C PHE A 757 -9.09 -18.00 -2.11
N ARG A 758 -8.34 -16.90 -2.04
CA ARG A 758 -8.88 -15.55 -2.16
C ARG A 758 -8.96 -15.18 -3.64
N LEU A 759 -10.15 -14.82 -4.11
CA LEU A 759 -10.40 -14.26 -5.44
C LEU A 759 -10.46 -12.73 -5.39
N THR A 760 -10.57 -12.07 -6.54
CA THR A 760 -10.79 -10.62 -6.64
C THR A 760 -11.92 -10.32 -7.62
N LEU A 761 -12.75 -9.33 -7.30
CA LEU A 761 -13.76 -8.79 -8.21
C LEU A 761 -13.25 -7.57 -8.99
N GLY A 762 -12.06 -7.07 -8.64
CA GLY A 762 -11.43 -5.97 -9.37
C GLY A 762 -10.78 -6.40 -10.69
N GLY A 763 -10.14 -5.47 -11.38
CA GLY A 763 -9.58 -5.70 -12.71
C GLY A 763 -10.53 -5.35 -13.85
N LYS A 764 -10.14 -5.73 -15.07
CA LYS A 764 -10.76 -5.31 -16.34
C LYS A 764 -11.92 -6.20 -16.82
N ASP A 765 -11.98 -7.44 -16.34
CA ASP A 765 -12.97 -8.40 -16.82
C ASP A 765 -14.38 -7.98 -16.35
N ASN A 766 -15.31 -7.85 -17.30
CA ASN A 766 -16.73 -7.65 -17.00
C ASN A 766 -17.39 -8.95 -16.50
N ALA A 767 -18.67 -8.88 -16.13
CA ALA A 767 -19.40 -10.03 -15.58
C ALA A 767 -19.45 -11.24 -16.53
N GLU A 768 -19.64 -11.03 -17.84
CA GLU A 768 -19.71 -12.12 -18.82
C GLU A 768 -18.35 -12.82 -18.98
N VAL A 769 -17.27 -12.05 -19.11
CA VAL A 769 -15.91 -12.58 -19.20
C VAL A 769 -15.53 -13.31 -17.91
N LEU A 770 -15.87 -12.76 -16.74
CA LEU A 770 -15.65 -13.42 -15.46
C LEU A 770 -16.43 -14.73 -15.33
N LEU A 771 -17.68 -14.80 -15.81
CA LEU A 771 -18.44 -16.04 -15.83
C LEU A 771 -17.70 -17.13 -16.63
N SER A 772 -17.24 -16.81 -17.84
CA SER A 772 -16.48 -17.74 -18.69
C SER A 772 -15.17 -18.18 -18.04
N LYS A 773 -14.37 -17.23 -17.57
CA LYS A 773 -13.08 -17.47 -16.91
C LYS A 773 -13.21 -18.28 -15.62
N THR A 774 -14.28 -18.06 -14.85
CA THR A 774 -14.55 -18.79 -13.62
C THR A 774 -14.98 -20.21 -13.91
N ARG A 775 -15.80 -20.45 -14.95
CA ARG A 775 -16.12 -21.82 -15.38
C ARG A 775 -14.87 -22.59 -15.77
N ARG A 776 -13.96 -21.97 -16.54
CA ARG A 776 -12.65 -22.56 -16.87
C ARG A 776 -11.86 -22.89 -15.61
N LEU A 777 -11.73 -21.92 -14.69
CA LEU A 777 -11.06 -22.12 -13.41
C LEU A 777 -11.60 -23.33 -12.64
N LEU A 778 -12.92 -23.44 -12.47
CA LEU A 778 -13.53 -24.51 -11.70
C LEU A 778 -13.28 -25.89 -12.34
N ILE A 779 -13.29 -25.97 -13.67
CA ILE A 779 -12.98 -27.20 -14.41
C ILE A 779 -11.50 -27.57 -14.24
N ASP A 780 -10.60 -26.62 -14.48
CA ASP A 780 -9.15 -26.85 -14.38
C ASP A 780 -8.72 -27.19 -12.94
N LEU A 781 -9.30 -26.54 -11.94
CA LEU A 781 -9.01 -26.84 -10.54
C LEU A 781 -9.50 -28.24 -10.15
N ASN A 782 -10.73 -28.62 -10.50
CA ASN A 782 -11.22 -29.99 -10.24
C ASN A 782 -10.33 -31.03 -10.93
N ARG A 783 -9.98 -30.82 -12.21
CA ARG A 783 -9.10 -31.72 -12.95
C ARG A 783 -7.72 -31.83 -12.30
N LEU A 784 -7.12 -30.70 -11.93
CA LEU A 784 -5.80 -30.67 -11.31
C LEU A 784 -5.80 -31.39 -9.95
N ILE A 785 -6.82 -31.18 -9.11
CA ILE A 785 -6.95 -31.92 -7.84
C ILE A 785 -7.06 -33.42 -8.10
N ALA A 786 -7.85 -33.86 -9.08
CA ALA A 786 -7.99 -35.28 -9.43
C ALA A 786 -6.70 -35.90 -9.98
N GLU A 787 -5.98 -35.20 -10.85
CA GLU A 787 -4.70 -35.65 -11.41
C GLU A 787 -3.65 -35.83 -10.30
N GLU A 788 -3.60 -34.90 -9.36
CA GLU A 788 -2.65 -34.95 -8.25
C GLU A 788 -3.04 -35.98 -7.19
N ASP A 789 -4.33 -36.10 -6.85
CA ASP A 789 -4.83 -37.17 -5.98
C ASP A 789 -4.42 -38.54 -6.52
N ALA A 790 -4.58 -38.76 -7.84
CA ALA A 790 -4.18 -40.00 -8.49
C ALA A 790 -2.66 -40.27 -8.48
N ARG A 791 -1.83 -39.23 -8.41
CA ARG A 791 -0.35 -39.34 -8.38
C ARG A 791 0.19 -39.57 -6.98
N TYR A 792 -0.35 -38.89 -5.98
CA TYR A 792 0.21 -38.84 -4.62
C TYR A 792 -0.47 -39.79 -3.65
N ASN A 793 -1.73 -40.19 -3.89
CA ASN A 793 -2.44 -41.12 -3.04
C ASN A 793 -2.45 -42.54 -3.65
N ARG A 794 -1.87 -43.50 -2.92
CA ARG A 794 -1.90 -44.93 -3.28
C ARG A 794 -3.35 -45.39 -3.37
N LYS A 795 -3.77 -45.89 -4.54
CA LYS A 795 -5.04 -46.62 -4.66
C LYS A 795 -4.97 -47.92 -3.86
N ASN A 796 -5.85 -48.09 -2.89
CA ASN A 796 -6.11 -49.41 -2.32
C ASN A 796 -6.80 -50.25 -3.38
N VAL A 797 -6.04 -51.15 -4.02
CA VAL A 797 -6.60 -52.12 -4.96
C VAL A 797 -7.27 -53.22 -4.13
N SER A 798 -8.60 -53.29 -4.15
CA SER A 798 -9.31 -54.37 -3.47
C SER A 798 -9.16 -55.66 -4.28
N PHE A 799 -8.31 -56.57 -3.82
CA PHE A 799 -8.26 -57.92 -4.38
C PHE A 799 -9.45 -58.75 -3.84
N LYS A 800 -10.15 -59.48 -4.70
CA LYS A 800 -11.08 -60.53 -4.25
C LYS A 800 -10.23 -61.66 -3.65
N VAL A 801 -10.07 -61.62 -2.34
CA VAL A 801 -9.34 -62.64 -1.58
C VAL A 801 -10.05 -64.00 -1.73
N SER A 802 -9.34 -64.98 -2.30
CA SER A 802 -9.77 -66.39 -2.38
C SER A 802 -10.02 -66.97 -0.98
N GLU A 803 -11.05 -67.81 -0.82
CA GLU A 803 -11.44 -68.42 0.46
C GLU A 803 -10.30 -69.15 1.19
N ARG A 804 -9.25 -69.59 0.47
CA ARG A 804 -8.05 -70.20 1.08
C ARG A 804 -7.16 -69.22 1.87
N SER A 805 -7.20 -67.92 1.58
CA SER A 805 -6.42 -66.91 2.32
C SER A 805 -7.05 -66.57 3.68
N ARG A 806 -8.38 -66.65 3.81
CA ARG A 806 -9.11 -66.33 5.05
C ARG A 806 -8.74 -67.23 6.23
N SER A 807 -8.45 -68.52 6.01
CA SER A 807 -8.09 -69.42 7.12
C SER A 807 -6.68 -69.14 7.66
N ARG A 808 -5.73 -68.80 6.77
CA ARG A 808 -4.34 -68.47 7.15
C ARG A 808 -4.23 -67.11 7.85
N SER A 809 -5.01 -66.12 7.41
CA SER A 809 -5.09 -64.81 8.09
C SER A 809 -5.68 -64.92 9.49
N ALA A 810 -6.72 -65.74 9.71
CA ALA A 810 -7.32 -65.94 11.03
C ALA A 810 -6.38 -66.65 12.02
N GLU A 811 -5.51 -67.53 11.53
CA GLU A 811 -4.50 -68.21 12.34
C GLU A 811 -3.34 -67.26 12.71
N LEU A 812 -2.87 -66.46 11.75
CA LEU A 812 -1.84 -65.44 11.99
C LEU A 812 -2.30 -64.30 12.91
N LEU A 813 -3.58 -63.90 12.82
CA LEU A 813 -4.18 -62.94 13.76
C LEU A 813 -4.15 -63.44 15.19
N ARG A 814 -4.53 -64.71 15.41
CA ARG A 814 -4.48 -65.32 16.75
C ARG A 814 -3.06 -65.41 17.28
N ALA A 815 -2.09 -65.75 16.43
CA ALA A 815 -0.67 -65.75 16.81
C ALA A 815 -0.15 -64.33 17.12
N TRP A 816 -0.57 -63.33 16.34
CA TRP A 816 -0.19 -61.93 16.55
C TRP A 816 -0.77 -61.35 17.84
N ASP A 817 -2.05 -61.62 18.12
CA ASP A 817 -2.72 -61.13 19.33
C ASP A 817 -2.06 -61.77 20.58
N SER A 818 -1.67 -63.05 20.49
CA SER A 818 -0.86 -63.72 21.52
C SER A 818 0.51 -63.07 21.69
N PHE A 819 1.21 -62.77 20.59
CA PHE A 819 2.52 -62.09 20.63
C PHE A 819 2.42 -60.68 21.21
N GLY A 820 1.45 -59.87 20.78
CA GLY A 820 1.23 -58.52 21.28
C GLY A 820 0.94 -58.51 22.79
N THR A 821 0.14 -59.46 23.27
CA THR A 821 -0.13 -59.63 24.69
C THR A 821 1.14 -60.00 25.48
N GLN A 822 1.96 -60.91 24.95
CA GLN A 822 3.24 -61.27 25.58
C GLN A 822 4.23 -60.10 25.60
N LEU A 823 4.32 -59.35 24.50
CA LEU A 823 5.22 -58.21 24.39
C LEU A 823 4.83 -57.09 25.38
N LEU A 824 3.53 -56.79 25.49
CA LEU A 824 3.03 -55.83 26.49
C LEU A 824 3.38 -56.27 27.92
N GLN A 825 3.26 -57.56 28.24
CA GLN A 825 3.62 -58.09 29.55
C GLN A 825 5.13 -58.01 29.84
N ILE A 826 5.98 -58.27 28.83
CA ILE A 826 7.45 -58.16 28.97
C ILE A 826 7.86 -56.69 29.13
N SER A 827 7.34 -55.80 28.28
CA SER A 827 7.63 -54.37 28.33
C SER A 827 7.12 -53.70 29.61
N ALA A 828 6.03 -54.19 30.21
CA ALA A 828 5.56 -53.72 31.51
C ALA A 828 6.51 -54.07 32.66
N ARG A 829 7.33 -55.13 32.50
CA ARG A 829 8.31 -55.58 33.51
C ARG A 829 9.69 -54.94 33.34
N GLN A 830 9.98 -54.37 32.17
CA GLN A 830 11.23 -53.68 31.90
C GLN A 830 11.10 -52.20 32.24
N ARG A 831 11.95 -51.66 33.13
CA ARG A 831 12.01 -50.21 33.35
C ARG A 831 12.68 -49.54 32.15
N LEU A 832 12.04 -48.51 31.60
CA LEU A 832 12.67 -47.63 30.62
C LEU A 832 13.86 -46.91 31.29
N ALA A 833 14.95 -46.73 30.54
CA ALA A 833 16.12 -46.02 31.03
C ALA A 833 15.76 -44.56 31.35
N SER A 834 16.23 -44.05 32.48
CA SER A 834 15.91 -42.69 32.95
C SER A 834 16.40 -41.64 31.96
N LEU A 835 15.50 -40.77 31.48
CA LEU A 835 15.81 -39.68 30.57
C LEU A 835 15.34 -38.34 31.17
N PRO A 836 16.19 -37.66 31.98
CA PRO A 836 15.87 -36.33 32.51
C PRO A 836 15.67 -35.33 31.35
N PRO A 837 14.67 -34.43 31.41
CA PRO A 837 13.88 -34.05 32.59
C PRO A 837 12.50 -34.71 32.69
N LEU A 838 12.22 -35.80 31.96
CA LEU A 838 10.87 -36.39 31.90
C LEU A 838 10.61 -37.36 33.06
N ASP A 839 9.36 -37.41 33.54
CA ASP A 839 8.93 -38.36 34.57
C ASP A 839 8.87 -39.78 33.98
N ASP A 840 9.79 -40.63 34.42
CA ASP A 840 9.92 -42.02 33.98
C ASP A 840 8.62 -42.83 34.17
N GLN A 841 7.81 -42.54 35.20
CA GLN A 841 6.53 -43.23 35.41
C GLN A 841 5.46 -42.81 34.40
N GLN A 842 5.42 -41.52 34.06
CA GLN A 842 4.49 -41.01 33.06
C GLN A 842 4.85 -41.52 31.66
N LEU A 843 6.14 -41.46 31.30
CA LEU A 843 6.68 -42.01 30.05
C LEU A 843 6.38 -43.50 29.90
N GLN A 844 6.61 -44.28 30.95
CA GLN A 844 6.33 -45.71 30.92
C GLN A 844 4.83 -46.00 30.79
N ARG A 845 3.98 -45.18 31.38
CA ARG A 845 2.52 -45.29 31.24
C ARG A 845 2.06 -44.94 29.81
N GLU A 846 2.54 -43.85 29.23
CA GLU A 846 2.22 -43.47 27.84
C GLU A 846 2.76 -44.50 26.83
N PHE A 847 3.97 -45.02 27.06
CA PHE A 847 4.56 -46.05 26.22
C PHE A 847 3.71 -47.32 26.20
N LEU A 848 3.25 -47.79 27.36
CA LEU A 848 2.48 -49.04 27.46
C LEU A 848 1.01 -48.88 27.06
N ARG A 849 0.40 -47.72 27.31
CA ARG A 849 -1.03 -47.50 27.03
C ARG A 849 -1.33 -46.97 25.64
N THR A 850 -0.39 -46.23 25.04
CA THR A 850 -0.65 -45.50 23.80
C THR A 850 0.33 -45.94 22.73
N TYR A 851 1.63 -45.71 22.93
CA TYR A 851 2.62 -45.88 21.86
C TYR A 851 2.78 -47.34 21.41
N LEU A 852 2.99 -48.27 22.34
CA LEU A 852 3.22 -49.68 22.01
C LEU A 852 1.98 -50.35 21.40
N PRO A 853 0.75 -50.14 21.92
CA PRO A 853 -0.47 -50.62 21.27
C PRO A 853 -0.67 -50.08 19.85
N GLU A 854 -0.49 -48.77 19.63
CA GLU A 854 -0.61 -48.17 18.29
C GLU A 854 0.43 -48.73 17.32
N ARG A 855 1.67 -48.91 17.77
CA ARG A 855 2.72 -49.54 16.96
C ARG A 855 2.40 -50.99 16.62
N LEU A 856 1.90 -51.77 17.59
CA LEU A 856 1.49 -53.15 17.37
C LEU A 856 0.35 -53.25 16.36
N GLU A 857 -0.62 -52.33 16.37
CA GLU A 857 -1.68 -52.27 15.35
C GLU A 857 -1.15 -51.92 13.95
N ILE A 858 -0.19 -50.99 13.83
CA ILE A 858 0.46 -50.71 12.55
C ILE A 858 1.16 -51.96 12.00
N PHE A 859 1.88 -52.70 12.86
CA PHE A 859 2.54 -53.94 12.44
C PHE A 859 1.56 -55.09 12.16
N ARG A 860 0.44 -55.15 12.89
CA ARG A 860 -0.68 -56.07 12.62
C ARG A 860 -1.22 -55.85 11.22
N ASN A 861 -1.49 -54.59 10.86
CA ASN A 861 -1.97 -54.22 9.53
C ASN A 861 -0.95 -54.57 8.45
N ARG A 862 0.35 -54.29 8.67
CA ARG A 862 1.41 -54.70 7.74
C ARG A 862 1.53 -56.22 7.56
N LEU A 863 1.34 -56.99 8.63
CA LEU A 863 1.37 -58.45 8.57
C LEU A 863 0.19 -58.95 7.73
N LEU A 864 -1.00 -58.41 7.97
CA LEU A 864 -2.21 -58.74 7.19
C LEU A 864 -2.06 -58.35 5.72
N ASP A 865 -1.50 -57.17 5.45
CA ASP A 865 -1.22 -56.70 4.09
C ASP A 865 -0.26 -57.63 3.35
N ARG A 866 0.78 -58.14 4.02
CA ARG A 866 1.74 -59.10 3.45
C ARG A 866 1.16 -60.49 3.20
N VAL A 867 0.12 -60.86 3.93
CA VAL A 867 -0.57 -62.15 3.78
C VAL A 867 -1.69 -62.07 2.73
N ALA A 868 -2.14 -60.85 2.43
CA ALA A 868 -3.12 -60.55 1.38
C ALA A 868 -2.51 -60.40 -0.03
N ILE A 869 -1.18 -60.28 -0.13
CA ILE A 869 -0.37 -60.43 -1.36
C ILE A 869 -0.09 -61.92 -1.59
#